data_AF-A0A3P8A8J7-F1
#
_entry.id   AF-A0A3P8A8J7-F1
#
_cell.length_a   1.000
_cell.length_b   1.000
_cell.length_c   1.000
_cell.angle_alpha   90.00
_cell.angle_beta   90.00
_cell.angle_gamma   90.00
#
_symmetry.space_group_name_H-M   'P 1'
#
loop_
_entity.id
_entity.type
_entity.pdbx_description
1 polymer ?
#
loop_
_entity_poly.entity_id
_entity_poly.type
_entity_poly.pdbx_seq_one_letter_code
_entity_poly.pdbx_strand_id
1 'polypeptide(L)'
;VQYFARARPVAFNAFVFLAVESVKELIQAKEKNMKLEKENRRILNDSQIWNQEKENLEKQVRDSTVWAKSLQSQLEVSKQCLHEKDKKIEDLEARVRQLLRTLETITEHPSEEGFEASEELVIERKVICSNCEENLRMKEEESRTVLAVTPIWCKAGEEQVRTHDDETQTQTCSPEFLKTSGRELEAVEDATQTVTCSPEVETRDKVLQVREDGTQTVISSPEWLNAELLLLHDRIHLLSAENEELQNKLDNLQSLVDQTATLKREIEQYKEKCVFLESENQAIRKEEETMLKETEASAGQLVEMKEKFEHLNSKVEVLRKEKHKAMEAAARNQELEWLLSEKERTLEESATQCLDLKSSLDARKLEIEELKASNEELKRLISEKEAEADRLSQECEKLQQMSAKLTEDNVFSAMLSEELKMRLSRASTEIDELNAFLGREKQSRKAAEENAARCADLERKLRQREAEVEELRSVNDGMSQEVEFLRQVNARSTSKEEMEQCRAALNECRDNLKQAIAEKEALLQKEASYTEQIAKLESLRYELKCRDDLIAELRSAETKLQDTVTEKTAELNRMENELRRMGDECARVREEFHVFQEMAERQYCEKLEQIDALSSRLAQLESYPGQTVSIDCQSCLGDVGDRAKSPPGDTVTRALYDCILPAVRELVEKAANESRSVAEAIREMRDTAVTLTSAQSNAVVPYQQATSPPPPEKFNAKTQTSESYFLENGDSIPVNQLLTSIENYRDPNANSSLLLIQSGLRRLLTAIRIEPTTDVMNNAVRCFLEDCRRQFSDAEAQVREDLRVISEAKDALEKRLNSEKMSWIMEREQLEAQMDRYRRQSEQLASVQKERLCMMSELNAGRIQMEEYRARLRQLTEQLETVTVERDSVTQLADAFQKLDQESQEEVKKANAVIDELERQLLNVRAELESCRAEQEVRKTGKDGTVQSEDDTDCVREFLGEGGKLIEHFVNNVGEIISTFKGDQEPVDTMQATIKSWTVADVQDEVEHESREKALTAQVQELGSGHEMDIAQKRVLSRLKKRH
;
A
#
# COMPACT_ATOMS: atom_id res chain seq x y z
N VAL A 1 -9.03 87.59 51.29
CA VAL A 1 -10.00 86.86 50.43
C VAL A 1 -9.59 86.79 48.96
N GLN A 2 -9.07 87.86 48.32
CA GLN A 2 -8.81 87.87 46.86
C GLN A 2 -7.49 87.26 46.32
N TYR A 3 -6.58 86.75 47.16
CA TYR A 3 -5.25 86.29 46.71
C TYR A 3 -5.07 84.75 46.55
N PHE A 4 -6.10 83.94 46.82
CA PHE A 4 -6.01 82.47 46.75
C PHE A 4 -6.49 81.84 45.41
N ALA A 5 -6.92 82.66 44.45
CA ALA A 5 -7.73 82.20 43.31
C ALA A 5 -6.97 81.94 41.99
N ARG A 6 -5.63 81.99 41.94
CA ARG A 6 -4.85 81.97 40.67
C ARG A 6 -3.82 80.84 40.50
N ALA A 7 -3.68 79.91 41.44
CA ALA A 7 -2.58 78.93 41.45
C ALA A 7 -3.00 77.44 41.45
N ARG A 8 -4.24 77.10 41.06
CA ARG A 8 -4.75 75.70 41.11
C ARG A 8 -5.34 75.03 39.85
N PRO A 9 -5.36 75.60 38.62
CA PRO A 9 -5.72 74.82 37.43
C PRO A 9 -4.72 73.70 37.10
N VAL A 10 -3.41 74.02 37.13
CA VAL A 10 -2.35 73.17 36.56
C VAL A 10 -2.20 71.84 37.29
N ALA A 11 -2.13 71.87 38.63
CA ALA A 11 -1.98 70.65 39.43
C ALA A 11 -3.21 69.72 39.34
N PHE A 12 -4.42 70.27 39.20
CA PHE A 12 -5.64 69.47 39.03
C PHE A 12 -5.67 68.82 37.65
N ASN A 13 -5.35 69.56 36.59
CA ASN A 13 -5.26 69.01 35.23
C ASN A 13 -4.17 67.93 35.12
N ALA A 14 -3.01 68.10 35.76
CA ALA A 14 -1.96 67.07 35.80
C ALA A 14 -2.43 65.79 36.49
N PHE A 15 -3.15 65.90 37.62
CA PHE A 15 -3.71 64.74 38.32
C PHE A 15 -4.81 64.04 37.50
N VAL A 16 -5.69 64.79 36.84
CA VAL A 16 -6.70 64.25 35.93
C VAL A 16 -6.04 63.56 34.72
N PHE A 17 -4.96 64.11 34.16
CA PHE A 17 -4.24 63.50 33.05
C PHE A 17 -3.59 62.18 33.44
N LEU A 18 -2.89 62.13 34.59
CA LEU A 18 -2.31 60.89 35.13
C LEU A 18 -3.39 59.84 35.45
N ALA A 19 -4.53 60.24 35.99
CA ALA A 19 -5.66 59.34 36.23
C ALA A 19 -6.26 58.80 34.91
N VAL A 20 -6.38 59.63 33.87
CA VAL A 20 -6.87 59.21 32.54
C VAL A 20 -5.88 58.24 31.88
N GLU A 21 -4.57 58.51 31.95
CA GLU A 21 -3.56 57.62 31.35
C GLU A 21 -3.49 56.27 32.08
N SER A 22 -3.52 56.27 33.41
CA SER A 22 -3.60 55.03 34.21
C SER A 22 -4.89 54.23 33.93
N VAL A 23 -6.02 54.91 33.66
CA VAL A 23 -7.25 54.25 33.24
C VAL A 23 -7.15 53.69 31.81
N LYS A 24 -6.46 54.35 30.87
CA LYS A 24 -6.17 53.78 29.54
C LYS A 24 -5.29 52.53 29.65
N GLU A 25 -4.22 52.58 30.44
CA GLU A 25 -3.34 51.43 30.70
C GLU A 25 -4.12 50.25 31.28
N LEU A 26 -4.99 50.52 32.26
CA LEU A 26 -5.87 49.51 32.86
C LEU A 26 -6.87 48.91 31.85
N ILE A 27 -7.41 49.72 30.94
CA ILE A 27 -8.29 49.26 29.84
C ILE A 27 -7.51 48.39 28.86
N GLN A 28 -6.33 48.83 28.42
CA GLN A 28 -5.47 48.05 27.50
C GLN A 28 -5.00 46.72 28.13
N ALA A 29 -4.63 46.73 29.41
CA ALA A 29 -4.30 45.52 30.16
C ALA A 29 -5.50 44.57 30.27
N LYS A 30 -6.71 45.09 30.50
CA LYS A 30 -7.95 44.31 30.55
C LYS A 30 -8.31 43.72 29.18
N GLU A 31 -8.16 44.47 28.09
CA GLU A 31 -8.34 43.96 26.72
C GLU A 31 -7.31 42.89 26.36
N LYS A 32 -6.04 43.08 26.76
CA LYS A 32 -4.99 42.06 26.58
C LYS A 32 -5.31 40.78 27.35
N ASN A 33 -5.78 40.88 28.60
CA ASN A 33 -6.24 39.73 29.36
C ASN A 33 -7.48 39.04 28.75
N MET A 34 -8.46 39.79 28.22
CA MET A 34 -9.59 39.17 27.51
C MET A 34 -9.16 38.44 26.23
N LYS A 35 -8.17 38.95 25.50
CA LYS A 35 -7.58 38.24 24.35
C LYS A 35 -6.89 36.95 24.79
N LEU A 36 -6.03 37.03 25.81
CA LEU A 36 -5.34 35.85 26.37
C LEU A 36 -6.33 34.81 26.97
N GLU A 37 -7.40 35.21 27.65
CA GLU A 37 -8.44 34.27 28.10
C GLU A 37 -9.19 33.61 26.94
N LYS A 38 -9.37 34.30 25.81
CA LYS A 38 -10.03 33.74 24.62
C LYS A 38 -9.10 32.76 23.91
N GLU A 39 -7.82 33.08 23.84
CA GLU A 39 -6.76 32.24 23.27
C GLU A 39 -6.52 30.99 24.12
N ASN A 40 -6.38 31.13 25.44
CA ASN A 40 -6.27 30.00 26.38
C ASN A 40 -7.51 29.08 26.32
N ARG A 41 -8.72 29.64 26.20
CA ARG A 41 -9.94 28.83 25.99
C ARG A 41 -9.94 28.09 24.65
N ARG A 42 -9.37 28.69 23.60
CA ARG A 42 -9.19 28.02 22.30
C ARG A 42 -8.21 26.86 22.42
N ILE A 43 -7.01 27.11 22.94
CA ILE A 43 -5.96 26.09 23.15
C ILE A 43 -6.46 24.94 24.04
N LEU A 44 -7.25 25.23 25.08
CA LEU A 44 -7.85 24.20 25.94
C LEU A 44 -8.85 23.32 25.17
N ASN A 45 -9.67 23.92 24.32
CA ASN A 45 -10.68 23.23 23.53
C ASN A 45 -10.04 22.40 22.39
N ASP A 46 -9.04 22.97 21.71
CA ASP A 46 -8.24 22.28 20.69
C ASP A 46 -7.47 21.09 21.31
N SER A 47 -6.95 21.26 22.53
CA SER A 47 -6.33 20.17 23.32
C SER A 47 -7.33 19.10 23.73
N GLN A 48 -8.58 19.45 24.07
CA GLN A 48 -9.62 18.45 24.35
C GLN A 48 -9.98 17.63 23.10
N ILE A 49 -10.09 18.27 21.93
CA ILE A 49 -10.31 17.60 20.64
C ILE A 49 -9.14 16.64 20.34
N TRP A 50 -7.90 17.11 20.46
CA TRP A 50 -6.70 16.27 20.26
C TRP A 50 -6.64 15.06 21.19
N ASN A 51 -6.99 15.20 22.47
CA ASN A 51 -7.03 14.08 23.41
C ASN A 51 -8.13 13.06 23.06
N GLN A 52 -9.30 13.52 22.60
CA GLN A 52 -10.38 12.66 22.11
C GLN A 52 -9.97 11.88 20.84
N GLU A 53 -9.31 12.55 19.91
CA GLU A 53 -8.78 11.95 18.67
C GLU A 53 -7.67 10.93 18.96
N LYS A 54 -6.75 11.26 19.87
CA LYS A 54 -5.72 10.35 20.39
C LYS A 54 -6.32 9.10 21.03
N GLU A 55 -7.37 9.22 21.85
CA GLU A 55 -8.04 8.06 22.46
C GLU A 55 -8.68 7.15 21.39
N ASN A 56 -9.29 7.74 20.37
CA ASN A 56 -9.85 7.01 19.22
C ASN A 56 -8.76 6.27 18.42
N LEU A 57 -7.61 6.91 18.15
CA LEU A 57 -6.48 6.28 17.47
C LEU A 57 -5.85 5.16 18.31
N GLU A 58 -5.65 5.38 19.62
CA GLU A 58 -5.19 4.32 20.55
C GLU A 58 -6.17 3.14 20.59
N LYS A 59 -7.48 3.39 20.50
CA LYS A 59 -8.49 2.33 20.37
C LYS A 59 -8.34 1.59 19.04
N GLN A 60 -8.25 2.30 17.91
CA GLN A 60 -8.08 1.69 16.60
C GLN A 60 -6.81 0.82 16.50
N VAL A 61 -5.71 1.22 17.14
CA VAL A 61 -4.47 0.43 17.23
C VAL A 61 -4.64 -0.82 18.10
N ARG A 62 -5.38 -0.72 19.22
CA ARG A 62 -5.74 -1.89 20.06
C ARG A 62 -6.63 -2.88 19.30
N ASP A 63 -7.69 -2.40 18.64
CA ASP A 63 -8.60 -3.24 17.86
C ASP A 63 -7.85 -3.91 16.68
N SER A 64 -6.97 -3.17 15.99
CA SER A 64 -6.12 -3.73 14.92
C SER A 64 -5.12 -4.77 15.41
N THR A 65 -4.52 -4.60 16.60
CA THR A 65 -3.59 -5.60 17.17
C THR A 65 -4.30 -6.84 17.71
N VAL A 66 -5.56 -6.74 18.14
CA VAL A 66 -6.41 -7.90 18.41
C VAL A 66 -6.73 -8.66 17.12
N TRP A 67 -7.08 -7.96 16.04
CA TRP A 67 -7.36 -8.58 14.74
C TRP A 67 -6.13 -9.26 14.13
N ALA A 68 -4.96 -8.61 14.19
CA ALA A 68 -3.69 -9.19 13.74
C ALA A 68 -3.33 -10.48 14.50
N LYS A 69 -3.54 -10.53 15.83
CA LYS A 69 -3.37 -11.75 16.63
C LYS A 69 -4.37 -12.85 16.24
N SER A 70 -5.61 -12.50 15.92
CA SER A 70 -6.62 -13.45 15.44
C SER A 70 -6.20 -14.10 14.12
N LEU A 71 -5.75 -13.29 13.15
CA LEU A 71 -5.21 -13.78 11.88
C LEU A 71 -3.94 -14.63 12.08
N GLN A 72 -3.05 -14.24 13.00
CA GLN A 72 -1.84 -15.01 13.30
C GLN A 72 -2.18 -16.39 13.87
N SER A 73 -3.18 -16.50 14.76
CA SER A 73 -3.68 -17.79 15.25
C SER A 73 -4.31 -18.64 14.13
N GLN A 74 -5.10 -18.02 13.22
CA GLN A 74 -5.67 -18.73 12.06
C GLN A 74 -4.59 -19.24 11.10
N LEU A 75 -3.53 -18.44 10.87
CA LEU A 75 -2.39 -18.83 10.06
C LEU A 75 -1.65 -20.02 10.67
N GLU A 76 -1.44 -20.03 12.00
CA GLU A 76 -0.74 -21.13 12.68
C GLU A 76 -1.55 -22.43 12.66
N VAL A 77 -2.88 -22.36 12.86
CA VAL A 77 -3.78 -23.52 12.66
C VAL A 77 -3.75 -24.03 11.22
N SER A 78 -3.68 -23.12 10.23
CA SER A 78 -3.57 -23.48 8.81
C SER A 78 -2.23 -24.19 8.51
N LYS A 79 -1.11 -23.68 9.02
CA LYS A 79 0.20 -24.35 8.94
C LYS A 79 0.19 -25.73 9.60
N GLN A 80 -0.44 -25.88 10.76
CA GLN A 80 -0.52 -27.16 11.46
C GLN A 80 -1.33 -28.18 10.64
N CYS A 81 -2.45 -27.75 10.02
CA CYS A 81 -3.24 -28.57 9.10
C CYS A 81 -2.47 -28.94 7.81
N LEU A 82 -1.62 -28.05 7.28
CA LEU A 82 -0.71 -28.37 6.18
C LEU A 82 0.34 -29.40 6.60
N HIS A 83 1.03 -29.19 7.73
CA HIS A 83 2.05 -30.12 8.22
C HIS A 83 1.48 -31.53 8.50
N GLU A 84 0.23 -31.64 8.98
CA GLU A 84 -0.47 -32.93 9.08
C GLU A 84 -0.79 -33.59 7.74
N LYS A 85 -1.05 -32.80 6.68
CA LYS A 85 -1.24 -33.32 5.32
C LYS A 85 0.09 -33.75 4.71
N ASP A 86 1.14 -32.95 4.86
CA ASP A 86 2.49 -33.26 4.37
C ASP A 86 2.97 -34.56 5.01
N LYS A 87 2.81 -34.72 6.34
CA LYS A 87 3.09 -35.98 7.02
C LYS A 87 2.26 -37.16 6.49
N LYS A 88 0.97 -36.97 6.23
CA LYS A 88 0.12 -38.01 5.62
C LYS A 88 0.56 -38.36 4.19
N ILE A 89 1.14 -37.42 3.45
CA ILE A 89 1.75 -37.65 2.14
C ILE A 89 3.05 -38.45 2.31
N GLU A 90 3.93 -38.09 3.26
CA GLU A 90 5.14 -38.86 3.59
C GLU A 90 4.80 -40.31 4.02
N ASP A 91 3.80 -40.51 4.88
CA ASP A 91 3.33 -41.83 5.32
C ASP A 91 2.78 -42.66 4.12
N LEU A 92 2.04 -42.04 3.21
CA LEU A 92 1.53 -42.69 2.00
C LEU A 92 2.65 -43.02 1.00
N GLU A 93 3.58 -42.10 0.76
CA GLU A 93 4.76 -42.34 -0.07
C GLU A 93 5.67 -43.42 0.50
N ALA A 94 5.82 -43.49 1.82
CA ALA A 94 6.56 -44.55 2.49
C ALA A 94 5.89 -45.92 2.27
N ARG A 95 4.55 -45.98 2.36
CA ARG A 95 3.78 -47.20 2.05
C ARG A 95 3.87 -47.59 0.57
N VAL A 96 3.79 -46.64 -0.36
CA VAL A 96 4.01 -46.90 -1.80
C VAL A 96 5.43 -47.40 -2.05
N ARG A 97 6.45 -46.77 -1.45
CA ARG A 97 7.85 -47.21 -1.49
C ARG A 97 8.08 -48.55 -0.77
N GLN A 98 7.15 -49.04 0.06
CA GLN A 98 7.20 -50.38 0.64
C GLN A 98 6.55 -51.41 -0.30
N LEU A 99 5.37 -51.10 -0.85
CA LEU A 99 4.65 -51.94 -1.81
C LEU A 99 5.44 -52.19 -3.10
N LEU A 100 6.15 -51.18 -3.60
CA LEU A 100 7.06 -51.34 -4.75
C LEU A 100 8.20 -52.31 -4.44
N ARG A 101 8.80 -52.23 -3.24
CA ARG A 101 9.87 -53.16 -2.82
C ARG A 101 9.37 -54.59 -2.61
N THR A 102 8.15 -54.79 -2.12
CA THR A 102 7.57 -56.15 -2.04
C THR A 102 7.25 -56.71 -3.44
N LEU A 103 6.77 -55.86 -4.36
CA LEU A 103 6.61 -56.24 -5.77
C LEU A 103 7.94 -56.64 -6.42
N GLU A 104 9.02 -55.87 -6.22
CA GLU A 104 10.36 -56.21 -6.70
C GLU A 104 10.81 -57.58 -6.17
N THR A 105 10.66 -57.87 -4.87
CA THR A 105 11.00 -59.19 -4.30
C THR A 105 10.13 -60.34 -4.83
N ILE A 106 8.86 -60.08 -5.16
CA ILE A 106 7.95 -61.11 -5.74
C ILE A 106 8.35 -61.41 -7.19
N THR A 107 8.88 -60.43 -7.95
CA THR A 107 9.27 -60.63 -9.35
C THR A 107 10.52 -61.50 -9.56
N GLU A 108 11.34 -61.74 -8.53
CA GLU A 108 12.53 -62.59 -8.68
C GLU A 108 12.24 -64.11 -8.57
N HIS A 109 11.14 -64.53 -7.91
CA HIS A 109 10.76 -65.94 -7.74
C HIS A 109 9.27 -66.21 -8.06
N PRO A 110 8.91 -66.38 -9.36
CA PRO A 110 7.53 -66.58 -9.80
C PRO A 110 7.06 -68.05 -9.64
N SER A 111 6.97 -68.55 -8.40
CA SER A 111 6.50 -69.91 -8.09
C SER A 111 5.49 -69.95 -6.93
N GLU A 112 4.22 -70.20 -7.28
CA GLU A 112 3.07 -70.60 -6.43
C GLU A 112 2.61 -69.66 -5.29
N GLU A 113 3.49 -68.92 -4.59
CA GLU A 113 3.12 -68.04 -3.46
C GLU A 113 2.29 -66.80 -3.87
N GLY A 114 2.20 -66.49 -5.18
CA GLY A 114 1.47 -65.33 -5.71
C GLY A 114 -0.04 -65.34 -5.50
N PHE A 115 -0.63 -66.44 -5.01
CA PHE A 115 -2.07 -66.50 -4.69
C PHE A 115 -2.38 -65.93 -3.30
N GLU A 116 -1.63 -66.31 -2.25
CA GLU A 116 -1.91 -65.90 -0.87
C GLU A 116 -1.74 -64.37 -0.68
N ALA A 117 -0.68 -63.78 -1.27
CA ALA A 117 -0.47 -62.33 -1.27
C ALA A 117 -1.60 -61.55 -1.97
N SER A 118 -2.35 -62.18 -2.88
CA SER A 118 -3.51 -61.56 -3.53
C SER A 118 -4.76 -61.56 -2.64
N GLU A 119 -4.92 -62.59 -1.80
CA GLU A 119 -6.04 -62.71 -0.86
C GLU A 119 -5.83 -61.77 0.34
N GLU A 120 -4.58 -61.63 0.82
CA GLU A 120 -4.23 -60.69 1.90
C GLU A 120 -4.51 -59.23 1.50
N LEU A 121 -4.19 -58.84 0.24
CA LEU A 121 -4.53 -57.52 -0.32
C LEU A 121 -6.04 -57.27 -0.45
N VAL A 122 -6.84 -58.32 -0.71
CA VAL A 122 -8.32 -58.22 -0.74
C VAL A 122 -8.88 -58.02 0.68
N ILE A 123 -8.26 -58.63 1.69
CA ILE A 123 -8.61 -58.45 3.11
C ILE A 123 -8.23 -57.04 3.57
N GLU A 124 -7.02 -56.55 3.28
CA GLU A 124 -6.60 -55.16 3.56
C GLU A 124 -7.56 -54.14 2.94
N ARG A 125 -7.95 -54.33 1.66
CA ARG A 125 -8.87 -53.42 0.96
C ARG A 125 -10.23 -53.31 1.67
N LYS A 126 -10.67 -54.38 2.34
CA LYS A 126 -11.90 -54.40 3.13
C LYS A 126 -11.77 -53.58 4.42
N VAL A 127 -10.64 -53.70 5.13
CA VAL A 127 -10.33 -52.90 6.32
C VAL A 127 -10.19 -51.41 5.99
N ILE A 128 -9.56 -51.08 4.86
CA ILE A 128 -9.40 -49.69 4.40
C ILE A 128 -10.76 -49.03 4.12
N CYS A 129 -11.72 -49.76 3.53
CA CYS A 129 -13.07 -49.23 3.32
C CYS A 129 -13.78 -48.90 4.65
N SER A 130 -13.76 -49.81 5.63
CA SER A 130 -14.35 -49.56 6.95
C SER A 130 -13.72 -48.36 7.67
N ASN A 131 -12.39 -48.23 7.63
CA ASN A 131 -11.70 -47.07 8.19
C ASN A 131 -12.08 -45.74 7.49
N CYS A 132 -12.48 -45.76 6.22
CA CYS A 132 -12.93 -44.54 5.53
C CYS A 132 -14.33 -44.09 6.00
N GLU A 133 -15.25 -45.03 6.21
CA GLU A 133 -16.59 -44.73 6.75
C GLU A 133 -16.52 -44.21 8.21
N GLU A 134 -15.63 -44.78 9.02
CA GLU A 134 -15.46 -44.37 10.41
C GLU A 134 -14.76 -43.00 10.54
N ASN A 135 -13.80 -42.67 9.66
CA ASN A 135 -13.23 -41.33 9.57
C ASN A 135 -14.22 -40.26 9.04
N LEU A 136 -15.18 -40.65 8.21
CA LEU A 136 -16.28 -39.76 7.80
C LEU A 136 -17.20 -39.43 8.99
N ARG A 137 -17.59 -40.44 9.78
CA ARG A 137 -18.37 -40.25 11.02
C ARG A 137 -17.68 -39.32 12.02
N MET A 138 -16.38 -39.54 12.29
CA MET A 138 -15.60 -38.69 13.19
C MET A 138 -15.64 -37.21 12.78
N LYS A 139 -15.55 -36.92 11.47
CA LYS A 139 -15.66 -35.54 10.95
C LYS A 139 -17.04 -34.93 11.08
N GLU A 140 -18.11 -35.72 11.03
CA GLU A 140 -19.47 -35.22 11.30
C GLU A 140 -19.66 -34.86 12.79
N GLU A 141 -18.99 -35.55 13.71
CA GLU A 141 -19.03 -35.21 15.16
C GLU A 141 -18.12 -34.03 15.53
N GLU A 142 -16.94 -33.88 14.92
CA GLU A 142 -16.14 -32.64 15.01
C GLU A 142 -16.94 -31.44 14.47
N SER A 143 -17.61 -31.60 13.33
CA SER A 143 -18.45 -30.54 12.73
C SER A 143 -19.63 -30.14 13.62
N ARG A 144 -20.17 -31.08 14.43
CA ARG A 144 -21.22 -30.80 15.41
C ARG A 144 -20.72 -30.12 16.68
N THR A 145 -19.49 -30.40 17.11
CA THR A 145 -18.94 -29.82 18.36
C THR A 145 -18.42 -28.39 18.17
N VAL A 146 -17.91 -28.02 16.98
CA VAL A 146 -17.49 -26.63 16.68
C VAL A 146 -18.66 -25.63 16.76
N LEU A 147 -19.90 -26.05 16.46
CA LEU A 147 -21.10 -25.20 16.58
C LEU A 147 -21.53 -24.92 18.02
N ALA A 148 -20.97 -25.60 19.03
CA ALA A 148 -21.37 -25.46 20.43
C ALA A 148 -20.74 -24.25 21.15
N VAL A 149 -19.74 -23.58 20.57
CA VAL A 149 -18.98 -22.49 21.23
C VAL A 149 -19.30 -21.12 20.60
N THR A 150 -20.56 -20.67 20.78
CA THR A 150 -20.95 -19.28 20.50
C THR A 150 -20.90 -18.46 21.79
N PRO A 151 -20.10 -17.37 21.90
CA PRO A 151 -20.01 -16.60 23.13
C PRO A 151 -21.31 -15.86 23.48
N ILE A 152 -21.88 -16.16 24.65
CA ILE A 152 -23.09 -15.53 25.17
C ILE A 152 -22.82 -14.05 25.46
N TRP A 153 -23.41 -13.15 24.66
CA TRP A 153 -23.50 -11.73 25.00
C TRP A 153 -24.77 -11.46 25.81
N CYS A 154 -24.61 -11.23 27.11
CA CYS A 154 -25.71 -10.90 27.99
C CYS A 154 -26.34 -9.55 27.62
N LYS A 155 -27.66 -9.55 27.36
CA LYS A 155 -28.53 -8.40 27.63
C LYS A 155 -29.60 -8.83 28.63
N ALA A 156 -29.54 -8.25 29.82
CA ALA A 156 -30.67 -8.24 30.74
C ALA A 156 -31.67 -7.16 30.30
N GLY A 157 -32.95 -7.42 30.51
CA GLY A 157 -34.05 -6.50 30.23
C GLY A 157 -35.38 -7.20 30.42
N GLU A 158 -36.27 -6.58 31.19
CA GLU A 158 -37.68 -6.98 31.36
C GLU A 158 -38.43 -6.94 29.99
N GLU A 159 -39.63 -7.50 29.81
CA GLU A 159 -40.75 -7.60 30.76
C GLU A 159 -41.75 -8.75 30.42
N GLN A 160 -42.86 -8.83 31.17
CA GLN A 160 -43.89 -9.87 31.07
C GLN A 160 -44.82 -9.69 29.87
N VAL A 161 -45.36 -10.80 29.34
CA VAL A 161 -46.80 -10.94 28.99
C VAL A 161 -47.17 -12.44 28.95
N ARG A 162 -48.46 -12.76 29.14
CA ARG A 162 -49.04 -14.12 29.21
C ARG A 162 -49.69 -14.56 27.88
N THR A 163 -50.31 -15.74 27.92
CA THR A 163 -51.39 -16.26 27.04
C THR A 163 -50.92 -16.88 25.72
N HIS A 164 -51.50 -17.99 25.24
CA HIS A 164 -52.28 -19.07 25.87
C HIS A 164 -52.31 -20.27 24.89
N ASP A 165 -52.51 -21.50 25.38
CA ASP A 165 -53.06 -22.68 24.66
C ASP A 165 -52.23 -23.23 23.46
N ASP A 166 -52.30 -24.52 23.07
CA ASP A 166 -52.89 -25.70 23.72
C ASP A 166 -52.20 -27.02 23.26
N GLU A 167 -52.60 -28.15 23.87
CA GLU A 167 -52.61 -29.55 23.34
C GLU A 167 -51.44 -30.14 22.48
N THR A 168 -51.06 -31.42 22.55
CA THR A 168 -51.33 -32.55 23.46
C THR A 168 -50.13 -33.51 23.43
N GLN A 169 -49.89 -34.24 24.53
CA GLN A 169 -48.94 -35.38 24.52
C GLN A 169 -49.66 -36.67 24.11
N THR A 170 -49.09 -37.44 23.18
CA THR A 170 -49.32 -38.89 23.10
C THR A 170 -48.00 -39.63 22.98
N GLN A 171 -47.79 -40.60 23.88
CA GLN A 171 -46.66 -41.52 23.83
C GLN A 171 -46.98 -42.66 22.86
N THR A 172 -46.02 -43.09 22.05
CA THR A 172 -45.94 -44.50 21.62
C THR A 172 -44.47 -44.92 21.60
N CYS A 173 -44.15 -45.96 22.38
CA CYS A 173 -42.83 -46.58 22.34
C CYS A 173 -42.76 -47.52 21.13
N SER A 174 -41.65 -47.50 20.40
CA SER A 174 -41.24 -48.68 19.63
C SER A 174 -40.79 -49.78 20.59
N PRO A 175 -41.05 -51.05 20.23
CA PRO A 175 -39.98 -52.02 20.31
C PRO A 175 -39.78 -52.78 18.99
N GLU A 176 -38.62 -53.41 18.88
CA GLU A 176 -38.26 -54.35 17.83
C GLU A 176 -39.20 -55.57 17.83
N PHE A 177 -39.41 -56.21 16.68
CA PHE A 177 -39.20 -57.66 16.44
C PHE A 177 -39.74 -58.07 15.07
N LEU A 178 -38.91 -58.75 14.25
CA LEU A 178 -39.35 -59.86 13.39
C LEU A 178 -38.14 -60.62 12.80
N LYS A 179 -37.87 -61.80 13.37
CA LYS A 179 -37.10 -62.89 12.77
C LYS A 179 -37.95 -64.15 12.84
N THR A 180 -37.65 -65.14 11.99
CA THR A 180 -38.31 -66.46 11.87
C THR A 180 -39.79 -66.39 11.44
N SER A 181 -40.15 -66.96 10.29
CA SER A 181 -40.36 -68.41 10.16
C SER A 181 -39.97 -68.97 8.78
N GLY A 182 -39.81 -70.30 8.69
CA GLY A 182 -39.51 -71.02 7.45
C GLY A 182 -39.28 -72.52 7.74
N ARG A 183 -39.52 -73.39 6.72
CA ARG A 183 -39.84 -74.84 6.85
C ARG A 183 -41.24 -75.04 7.43
N GLU A 184 -42.11 -75.87 6.87
CA GLU A 184 -42.00 -77.33 6.72
C GLU A 184 -42.73 -77.87 5.46
N LEU A 185 -42.84 -79.21 5.36
CA LEU A 185 -43.59 -80.03 4.38
C LEU A 185 -43.02 -80.16 2.95
N GLU A 186 -42.18 -81.18 2.76
CA GLU A 186 -42.15 -81.99 1.53
C GLU A 186 -41.70 -83.44 1.84
N ALA A 187 -42.12 -84.41 1.00
CA ALA A 187 -42.01 -85.88 1.17
C ALA A 187 -42.83 -86.46 2.38
N VAL A 188 -43.29 -87.72 2.41
CA VAL A 188 -42.79 -88.99 1.84
C VAL A 188 -43.94 -89.96 1.44
N GLU A 189 -43.79 -90.61 0.27
CA GLU A 189 -44.28 -91.95 -0.22
C GLU A 189 -45.78 -92.42 -0.14
N ASP A 190 -46.11 -93.27 -1.13
CA ASP A 190 -47.11 -94.37 -1.21
C ASP A 190 -48.57 -94.18 -0.71
N ALA A 191 -49.61 -94.64 -1.42
CA ALA A 191 -49.66 -95.90 -2.19
C ALA A 191 -50.65 -95.92 -3.37
N THR A 192 -50.48 -96.93 -4.21
CA THR A 192 -51.33 -97.31 -5.35
C THR A 192 -52.81 -97.55 -5.02
N GLN A 193 -53.73 -97.12 -5.90
CA GLN A 193 -54.69 -98.07 -6.49
C GLN A 193 -55.28 -97.62 -7.84
N THR A 194 -55.44 -98.57 -8.75
CA THR A 194 -55.88 -98.39 -10.13
C THR A 194 -57.33 -98.81 -10.34
N VAL A 195 -58.13 -97.99 -11.04
CA VAL A 195 -59.13 -98.49 -12.00
C VAL A 195 -59.22 -97.49 -13.16
N THR A 196 -58.80 -97.92 -14.35
CA THR A 196 -59.11 -97.25 -15.62
C THR A 196 -59.65 -98.29 -16.59
N CYS A 197 -60.81 -98.02 -17.20
CA CYS A 197 -61.40 -98.90 -18.19
C CYS A 197 -60.93 -98.49 -19.60
N SER A 198 -60.45 -99.45 -20.38
CA SER A 198 -60.40 -99.36 -21.85
C SER A 198 -60.39 -100.78 -22.44
N PRO A 199 -60.93 -100.97 -23.67
CA PRO A 199 -61.17 -102.29 -24.24
C PRO A 199 -60.07 -102.74 -25.21
N GLU A 200 -60.03 -104.04 -25.55
CA GLU A 200 -60.26 -104.52 -26.93
C GLU A 200 -60.36 -106.06 -27.03
N VAL A 201 -61.44 -106.51 -27.67
CA VAL A 201 -61.51 -107.42 -28.83
C VAL A 201 -60.62 -108.69 -28.87
N GLU A 202 -61.25 -109.87 -28.82
CA GLU A 202 -61.26 -110.78 -29.99
C GLU A 202 -62.44 -111.79 -29.98
N THR A 203 -62.60 -112.55 -31.07
CA THR A 203 -63.84 -113.28 -31.44
C THR A 203 -63.83 -114.79 -31.11
N ARG A 204 -65.03 -115.41 -31.03
CA ARG A 204 -65.39 -116.56 -31.90
C ARG A 204 -66.85 -117.05 -31.76
N ASP A 205 -67.44 -117.40 -32.90
CA ASP A 205 -68.71 -118.13 -33.01
C ASP A 205 -68.64 -119.59 -32.50
N LYS A 206 -69.81 -120.13 -32.13
CA LYS A 206 -70.34 -121.35 -32.76
C LYS A 206 -71.85 -121.50 -32.63
N VAL A 207 -72.42 -122.28 -33.56
CA VAL A 207 -73.84 -122.34 -33.97
C VAL A 207 -74.32 -123.82 -33.95
N LEU A 208 -75.64 -124.06 -34.03
CA LEU A 208 -76.36 -125.38 -34.10
C LEU A 208 -76.54 -126.14 -32.74
N GLN A 209 -77.59 -126.97 -32.50
CA GLN A 209 -78.73 -127.40 -33.33
C GLN A 209 -80.03 -127.73 -32.55
N VAL A 210 -81.17 -127.65 -33.27
CA VAL A 210 -82.56 -128.09 -32.98
C VAL A 210 -82.74 -129.58 -32.65
N ARG A 211 -83.69 -129.92 -31.74
CA ARG A 211 -84.68 -131.01 -31.98
C ARG A 211 -85.91 -131.04 -31.03
N GLU A 212 -87.07 -131.35 -31.61
CA GLU A 212 -88.29 -131.85 -30.96
C GLU A 212 -88.53 -133.32 -31.37
N ASP A 213 -89.39 -134.05 -30.62
CA ASP A 213 -90.14 -135.30 -30.93
C ASP A 213 -90.49 -135.97 -29.57
N GLY A 214 -91.62 -136.66 -29.32
CA GLY A 214 -92.87 -136.84 -30.08
C GLY A 214 -93.62 -138.14 -29.68
N THR A 215 -94.92 -138.05 -29.29
CA THR A 215 -95.91 -139.18 -29.15
C THR A 215 -95.67 -140.21 -27.98
N GLN A 216 -96.51 -141.21 -27.62
CA GLN A 216 -97.72 -141.83 -28.24
C GLN A 216 -98.63 -142.68 -27.27
N THR A 217 -99.91 -142.32 -27.05
CA THR A 217 -101.09 -143.22 -26.77
C THR A 217 -101.01 -144.24 -25.57
N VAL A 218 -101.82 -145.31 -25.30
CA VAL A 218 -102.99 -146.01 -25.95
C VAL A 218 -103.81 -146.90 -24.94
N ILE A 219 -105.15 -147.11 -25.14
CA ILE A 219 -106.07 -148.18 -24.62
C ILE A 219 -106.20 -148.36 -23.06
N SER A 220 -107.36 -148.57 -22.41
CA SER A 220 -108.76 -148.97 -22.76
C SER A 220 -109.78 -147.93 -22.20
N SER A 221 -111.11 -148.09 -22.04
CA SER A 221 -112.11 -149.17 -22.29
C SER A 221 -113.54 -148.55 -22.40
N PRO A 222 -114.58 -149.22 -22.96
CA PRO A 222 -115.83 -148.53 -23.33
C PRO A 222 -117.04 -148.79 -22.40
N GLU A 223 -117.73 -147.73 -21.96
CA GLU A 223 -119.20 -147.70 -21.69
C GLU A 223 -119.79 -146.30 -21.34
N TRP A 224 -118.97 -145.29 -21.01
CA TRP A 224 -119.43 -144.02 -20.40
C TRP A 224 -119.71 -142.84 -21.38
N LEU A 225 -119.86 -143.14 -22.67
CA LEU A 225 -119.76 -142.24 -23.84
C LEU A 225 -120.74 -141.03 -23.93
N ASN A 226 -121.62 -140.83 -22.97
CA ASN A 226 -122.56 -139.69 -22.91
C ASN A 226 -122.20 -138.61 -21.87
N ALA A 227 -121.28 -138.88 -20.94
CA ALA A 227 -120.77 -137.86 -20.01
C ALA A 227 -119.45 -137.23 -20.50
N GLU A 228 -118.67 -137.97 -21.28
CA GLU A 228 -117.38 -137.53 -21.83
C GLU A 228 -117.52 -136.32 -22.78
N LEU A 229 -118.63 -136.23 -23.52
CA LEU A 229 -118.89 -135.17 -24.50
C LEU A 229 -119.05 -133.76 -23.89
N LEU A 230 -119.57 -133.67 -22.66
CA LEU A 230 -119.64 -132.40 -21.91
C LEU A 230 -118.26 -131.98 -21.39
N LEU A 231 -117.53 -132.91 -20.77
CA LEU A 231 -116.17 -132.68 -20.28
C LEU A 231 -115.20 -132.28 -21.41
N LEU A 232 -115.36 -132.84 -22.61
CA LEU A 232 -114.60 -132.44 -23.80
C LEU A 232 -114.92 -131.01 -24.25
N HIS A 233 -116.18 -130.56 -24.14
CA HIS A 233 -116.56 -129.19 -24.50
C HIS A 233 -115.96 -128.17 -23.52
N ASP A 234 -116.07 -128.42 -22.22
CA ASP A 234 -115.43 -127.60 -21.17
C ASP A 234 -113.90 -127.60 -21.34
N ARG A 235 -113.29 -128.74 -21.67
CA ARG A 235 -111.84 -128.85 -21.90
C ARG A 235 -111.38 -128.07 -23.14
N ILE A 236 -112.17 -128.03 -24.21
CA ILE A 236 -111.89 -127.22 -25.40
C ILE A 236 -111.99 -125.73 -25.07
N HIS A 237 -112.99 -125.30 -24.28
CA HIS A 237 -113.07 -123.92 -23.82
C HIS A 237 -111.89 -123.52 -22.93
N LEU A 238 -111.46 -124.39 -22.01
CA LEU A 238 -110.30 -124.14 -21.16
C LEU A 238 -109.01 -124.01 -21.98
N LEU A 239 -108.76 -124.95 -22.91
CA LEU A 239 -107.60 -124.91 -23.80
C LEU A 239 -107.60 -123.69 -24.75
N SER A 240 -108.78 -123.20 -25.15
CA SER A 240 -108.90 -121.97 -25.93
C SER A 240 -108.51 -120.74 -25.11
N ALA A 241 -108.91 -120.67 -23.83
CA ALA A 241 -108.51 -119.60 -22.93
C ALA A 241 -107.03 -119.67 -22.54
N GLU A 242 -106.48 -120.86 -22.32
CA GLU A 242 -105.04 -121.08 -22.10
C GLU A 242 -104.22 -120.63 -23.33
N ASN A 243 -104.67 -120.93 -24.55
CA ASN A 243 -104.04 -120.45 -25.78
C ASN A 243 -104.15 -118.92 -25.94
N GLU A 244 -105.28 -118.32 -25.60
CA GLU A 244 -105.46 -116.86 -25.66
C GLU A 244 -104.56 -116.16 -24.61
N GLU A 245 -104.40 -116.72 -23.41
CA GLU A 245 -103.47 -116.21 -22.39
C GLU A 245 -102.01 -116.37 -22.84
N LEU A 246 -101.65 -117.49 -23.48
CA LEU A 246 -100.32 -117.72 -24.04
C LEU A 246 -100.01 -116.78 -25.22
N GLN A 247 -100.98 -116.50 -26.10
CA GLN A 247 -100.82 -115.51 -27.17
C GLN A 247 -100.62 -114.11 -26.59
N ASN A 248 -101.45 -113.69 -25.63
CA ASN A 248 -101.26 -112.41 -24.93
C ASN A 248 -99.88 -112.32 -24.24
N LYS A 249 -99.36 -113.42 -23.67
CA LYS A 249 -97.99 -113.46 -23.10
C LYS A 249 -96.92 -113.35 -24.19
N LEU A 250 -97.10 -113.99 -25.34
CA LEU A 250 -96.18 -113.91 -26.48
C LEU A 250 -96.12 -112.47 -27.03
N ASP A 251 -97.27 -111.83 -27.22
CA ASP A 251 -97.38 -110.46 -27.73
C ASP A 251 -96.77 -109.44 -26.75
N ASN A 252 -96.95 -109.64 -25.43
CA ASN A 252 -96.27 -108.85 -24.40
C ASN A 252 -94.75 -109.04 -24.39
N LEU A 253 -94.26 -110.28 -24.60
CA LEU A 253 -92.82 -110.55 -24.72
C LEU A 253 -92.23 -109.92 -26.00
N GLN A 254 -92.96 -109.95 -27.12
CA GLN A 254 -92.56 -109.28 -28.35
C GLN A 254 -92.49 -107.75 -28.15
N SER A 255 -93.49 -107.15 -27.50
CA SER A 255 -93.48 -105.73 -27.12
C SER A 255 -92.27 -105.35 -26.24
N LEU A 256 -91.89 -106.20 -25.28
CA LEU A 256 -90.69 -106.00 -24.46
C LEU A 256 -89.39 -106.14 -25.26
N VAL A 257 -89.33 -107.05 -26.24
CA VAL A 257 -88.20 -107.17 -27.17
C VAL A 257 -88.07 -105.91 -28.03
N ASP A 258 -89.17 -105.38 -28.57
CA ASP A 258 -89.16 -104.19 -29.44
C ASP A 258 -88.85 -102.90 -28.65
N GLN A 259 -89.32 -102.80 -27.40
CA GLN A 259 -88.88 -101.76 -26.46
C GLN A 259 -87.38 -101.87 -26.15
N THR A 260 -86.88 -103.09 -25.87
CA THR A 260 -85.44 -103.33 -25.61
C THR A 260 -84.58 -102.99 -26.83
N ALA A 261 -85.04 -103.29 -28.05
CA ALA A 261 -84.38 -102.93 -29.29
C ALA A 261 -84.40 -101.41 -29.57
N THR A 262 -85.38 -100.69 -29.01
CA THR A 262 -85.48 -99.23 -29.11
C THR A 262 -84.58 -98.53 -28.10
N LEU A 263 -84.61 -98.93 -26.83
CA LEU A 263 -83.68 -98.45 -25.81
C LEU A 263 -82.21 -98.71 -26.17
N LYS A 264 -81.89 -99.84 -26.82
CA LYS A 264 -80.54 -100.09 -27.35
C LYS A 264 -80.11 -99.10 -28.43
N ARG A 265 -81.02 -98.68 -29.32
CA ARG A 265 -80.73 -97.64 -30.33
C ARG A 265 -80.54 -96.27 -29.69
N GLU A 266 -81.35 -95.92 -28.72
CA GLU A 266 -81.21 -94.66 -27.97
C GLU A 266 -79.90 -94.59 -27.19
N ILE A 267 -79.52 -95.68 -26.48
CA ILE A 267 -78.24 -95.78 -25.78
C ILE A 267 -77.05 -95.59 -26.73
N GLU A 268 -77.08 -96.19 -27.93
CA GLU A 268 -75.99 -96.01 -28.90
C GLU A 268 -75.92 -94.58 -29.44
N GLN A 269 -77.06 -93.95 -29.75
CA GLN A 269 -77.11 -92.53 -30.13
C GLN A 269 -76.60 -91.60 -29.01
N TYR A 270 -76.86 -91.92 -27.74
CA TYR A 270 -76.29 -91.16 -26.63
C TYR A 270 -74.77 -91.35 -26.49
N LYS A 271 -74.23 -92.55 -26.74
CA LYS A 271 -72.76 -92.76 -26.79
C LYS A 271 -72.13 -91.97 -27.94
N GLU A 272 -72.68 -92.05 -29.15
CA GLU A 272 -72.20 -91.28 -30.31
C GLU A 272 -72.17 -89.77 -30.00
N LYS A 273 -73.21 -89.27 -29.32
CA LYS A 273 -73.28 -87.88 -28.86
C LYS A 273 -72.25 -87.55 -27.77
N CYS A 274 -71.98 -88.45 -26.84
CA CYS A 274 -70.92 -88.24 -25.84
C CYS A 274 -69.54 -88.18 -26.50
N VAL A 275 -69.21 -89.11 -27.40
CA VAL A 275 -67.93 -89.12 -28.13
C VAL A 275 -67.77 -87.85 -28.98
N PHE A 276 -68.84 -87.38 -29.63
CA PHE A 276 -68.83 -86.09 -30.32
C PHE A 276 -68.49 -84.93 -29.36
N LEU A 277 -69.21 -84.80 -28.25
CA LEU A 277 -69.00 -83.74 -27.25
C LEU A 277 -67.61 -83.83 -26.60
N GLU A 278 -67.06 -85.02 -26.37
CA GLU A 278 -65.70 -85.21 -25.86
C GLU A 278 -64.66 -84.71 -26.88
N SER A 279 -64.86 -84.98 -28.18
CA SER A 279 -63.99 -84.47 -29.25
C SER A 279 -64.08 -82.94 -29.41
N GLU A 280 -65.28 -82.36 -29.26
CA GLU A 280 -65.52 -80.92 -29.28
C GLU A 280 -64.85 -80.22 -28.08
N ASN A 281 -65.01 -80.77 -26.87
CA ASN A 281 -64.30 -80.30 -25.67
C ASN A 281 -62.77 -80.43 -25.81
N GLN A 282 -62.27 -81.47 -26.47
CA GLN A 282 -60.82 -81.61 -26.72
C GLN A 282 -60.30 -80.63 -27.78
N ALA A 283 -61.14 -80.19 -28.73
CA ALA A 283 -60.80 -79.11 -29.65
C ALA A 283 -60.77 -77.76 -28.92
N ILE A 284 -61.82 -77.44 -28.15
CA ILE A 284 -61.91 -76.19 -27.36
C ILE A 284 -60.71 -76.05 -26.41
N ARG A 285 -60.32 -77.09 -25.67
CA ARG A 285 -59.15 -77.03 -24.78
C ARG A 285 -57.83 -76.76 -25.50
N LYS A 286 -57.68 -77.21 -26.76
CA LYS A 286 -56.49 -76.90 -27.58
C LYS A 286 -56.53 -75.44 -28.05
N GLU A 287 -57.70 -74.94 -28.41
CA GLU A 287 -57.91 -73.53 -28.78
C GLU A 287 -57.62 -72.60 -27.58
N GLU A 288 -58.15 -72.93 -26.39
CA GLU A 288 -57.83 -72.28 -25.12
C GLU A 288 -56.31 -72.30 -24.83
N GLU A 289 -55.64 -73.45 -24.99
CA GLU A 289 -54.19 -73.58 -24.78
C GLU A 289 -53.37 -72.74 -25.78
N THR A 290 -53.81 -72.63 -27.04
CA THR A 290 -53.17 -71.73 -28.02
C THR A 290 -53.41 -70.26 -27.73
N MET A 291 -54.64 -69.87 -27.40
CA MET A 291 -54.98 -68.49 -27.02
C MET A 291 -54.22 -68.06 -25.76
N LEU A 292 -54.06 -68.96 -24.78
CA LEU A 292 -53.32 -68.67 -23.55
C LEU A 292 -51.84 -68.39 -23.86
N LYS A 293 -51.19 -69.24 -24.69
CA LYS A 293 -49.81 -69.01 -25.17
C LYS A 293 -49.66 -67.73 -25.99
N GLU A 294 -50.64 -67.37 -26.81
CA GLU A 294 -50.64 -66.09 -27.53
C GLU A 294 -50.77 -64.90 -26.57
N THR A 295 -51.56 -65.00 -25.50
CA THR A 295 -51.62 -63.97 -24.46
C THR A 295 -50.35 -63.86 -23.62
N GLU A 296 -49.68 -64.99 -23.31
CA GLU A 296 -48.37 -65.00 -22.63
C GLU A 296 -47.28 -64.37 -23.51
N ALA A 297 -47.23 -64.72 -24.80
CA ALA A 297 -46.31 -64.10 -25.76
C ALA A 297 -46.57 -62.59 -25.91
N SER A 298 -47.84 -62.18 -25.97
CA SER A 298 -48.25 -60.77 -26.01
C SER A 298 -47.88 -60.02 -24.73
N ALA A 299 -48.01 -60.65 -23.56
CA ALA A 299 -47.59 -60.08 -22.29
C ALA A 299 -46.06 -59.91 -22.23
N GLY A 300 -45.30 -60.89 -22.73
CA GLY A 300 -43.83 -60.78 -22.87
C GLY A 300 -43.42 -59.59 -23.74
N GLN A 301 -44.06 -59.41 -24.91
CA GLN A 301 -43.82 -58.24 -25.77
C GLN A 301 -44.17 -56.91 -25.11
N LEU A 302 -45.22 -56.86 -24.27
CA LEU A 302 -45.57 -55.66 -23.50
C LEU A 302 -44.55 -55.35 -22.39
N VAL A 303 -43.98 -56.36 -21.74
CA VAL A 303 -42.86 -56.19 -20.78
C VAL A 303 -41.62 -55.66 -21.51
N GLU A 304 -41.22 -56.27 -22.62
CA GLU A 304 -40.07 -55.83 -23.42
C GLU A 304 -40.27 -54.38 -23.94
N MET A 305 -41.49 -54.03 -24.35
CA MET A 305 -41.82 -52.66 -24.77
C MET A 305 -41.77 -51.67 -23.60
N LYS A 306 -42.22 -52.07 -22.40
CA LYS A 306 -42.14 -51.26 -21.17
C LYS A 306 -40.68 -51.01 -20.77
N GLU A 307 -39.83 -52.04 -20.79
CA GLU A 307 -38.40 -51.91 -20.50
C GLU A 307 -37.69 -50.98 -21.51
N LYS A 308 -38.01 -51.12 -22.80
CA LYS A 308 -37.53 -50.19 -23.85
C LYS A 308 -38.00 -48.75 -23.61
N PHE A 309 -39.24 -48.55 -23.16
CA PHE A 309 -39.77 -47.23 -22.82
C PHE A 309 -39.09 -46.63 -21.57
N GLU A 310 -38.87 -47.42 -20.53
CA GLU A 310 -38.17 -46.99 -19.31
C GLU A 310 -36.69 -46.66 -19.59
N HIS A 311 -36.03 -47.43 -20.46
CA HIS A 311 -34.69 -47.11 -20.96
C HIS A 311 -34.67 -45.80 -21.77
N LEU A 312 -35.62 -45.61 -22.70
CA LEU A 312 -35.74 -44.38 -23.48
C LEU A 312 -36.01 -43.16 -22.60
N ASN A 313 -36.91 -43.26 -21.62
CA ASN A 313 -37.21 -42.19 -20.68
C ASN A 313 -36.00 -41.85 -19.80
N SER A 314 -35.25 -42.86 -19.34
CA SER A 314 -34.00 -42.67 -18.61
C SER A 314 -32.95 -41.94 -19.47
N LYS A 315 -32.83 -42.29 -20.75
CA LYS A 315 -31.94 -41.61 -21.70
C LYS A 315 -32.37 -40.16 -21.99
N VAL A 316 -33.67 -39.89 -22.05
CA VAL A 316 -34.22 -38.52 -22.16
C VAL A 316 -33.90 -37.70 -20.90
N GLU A 317 -33.93 -38.29 -19.71
CA GLU A 317 -33.52 -37.61 -18.46
C GLU A 317 -32.01 -37.32 -18.41
N VAL A 318 -31.17 -38.23 -18.92
CA VAL A 318 -29.73 -37.94 -19.10
C VAL A 318 -29.53 -36.75 -20.03
N LEU A 319 -30.17 -36.76 -21.21
CA LEU A 319 -30.08 -35.65 -22.18
C LEU A 319 -30.63 -34.32 -21.65
N ARG A 320 -31.67 -34.34 -20.79
CA ARG A 320 -32.18 -33.14 -20.09
C ARG A 320 -31.13 -32.57 -19.13
N LYS A 321 -30.45 -33.42 -18.35
CA LYS A 321 -29.38 -33.03 -17.42
C LYS A 321 -28.14 -32.53 -18.15
N GLU A 322 -27.76 -33.15 -19.26
CA GLU A 322 -26.67 -32.71 -20.13
C GLU A 322 -26.98 -31.35 -20.78
N LYS A 323 -28.20 -31.15 -21.30
CA LYS A 323 -28.65 -29.84 -21.79
C LYS A 323 -28.59 -28.77 -20.70
N HIS A 324 -28.98 -29.08 -19.46
CA HIS A 324 -28.91 -28.12 -18.36
C HIS A 324 -27.46 -27.72 -18.05
N LYS A 325 -26.55 -28.70 -17.93
CA LYS A 325 -25.10 -28.45 -17.78
C LYS A 325 -24.52 -27.62 -18.93
N ALA A 326 -24.95 -27.87 -20.17
CA ALA A 326 -24.52 -27.09 -21.33
C ALA A 326 -25.04 -25.64 -21.27
N MET A 327 -26.25 -25.41 -20.76
CA MET A 327 -26.77 -24.05 -20.51
C MET A 327 -26.03 -23.33 -19.38
N GLU A 328 -25.67 -24.02 -18.28
CA GLU A 328 -24.80 -23.45 -17.25
C GLU A 328 -23.41 -23.08 -17.81
N ALA A 329 -22.82 -23.96 -18.63
CA ALA A 329 -21.52 -23.70 -19.25
C ALA A 329 -21.58 -22.50 -20.20
N ALA A 330 -22.64 -22.38 -21.01
CA ALA A 330 -22.86 -21.20 -21.86
C ALA A 330 -23.01 -19.91 -21.04
N ALA A 331 -23.73 -19.94 -19.91
CA ALA A 331 -23.86 -18.79 -19.02
C ALA A 331 -22.51 -18.39 -18.38
N ARG A 332 -21.72 -19.35 -17.90
CA ARG A 332 -20.36 -19.11 -17.37
C ARG A 332 -19.42 -18.57 -18.45
N ASN A 333 -19.53 -19.05 -19.69
CA ASN A 333 -18.74 -18.51 -20.81
C ASN A 333 -19.12 -17.05 -21.10
N GLN A 334 -20.41 -16.70 -21.09
CA GLN A 334 -20.86 -15.32 -21.28
C GLN A 334 -20.40 -14.39 -20.14
N GLU A 335 -20.36 -14.88 -18.90
CA GLU A 335 -19.78 -14.17 -17.76
C GLU A 335 -18.27 -13.96 -17.93
N LEU A 336 -17.53 -14.98 -18.40
CA LEU A 336 -16.10 -14.88 -18.71
C LEU A 336 -15.80 -13.92 -19.87
N GLU A 337 -16.61 -13.91 -20.94
CA GLU A 337 -16.50 -12.95 -22.04
C GLU A 337 -16.71 -11.50 -21.57
N TRP A 338 -17.68 -11.28 -20.68
CA TRP A 338 -17.90 -9.97 -20.05
C TRP A 338 -16.74 -9.56 -19.15
N LEU A 339 -16.24 -10.47 -18.31
CA LEU A 339 -15.06 -10.23 -17.45
C LEU A 339 -13.80 -9.96 -18.27
N LEU A 340 -13.59 -10.64 -19.40
CA LEU A 340 -12.48 -10.38 -20.32
C LEU A 340 -12.60 -8.99 -20.94
N SER A 341 -13.79 -8.64 -21.46
CA SER A 341 -14.07 -7.31 -22.03
C SER A 341 -13.80 -6.18 -21.02
N GLU A 342 -14.22 -6.37 -19.77
CA GLU A 342 -13.97 -5.42 -18.68
C GLU A 342 -12.48 -5.35 -18.29
N LYS A 343 -11.75 -6.47 -18.36
CA LYS A 343 -10.29 -6.47 -18.14
C LYS A 343 -9.53 -5.77 -19.26
N GLU A 344 -9.88 -6.01 -20.52
CA GLU A 344 -9.34 -5.30 -21.67
C GLU A 344 -9.57 -3.78 -21.55
N ARG A 345 -10.80 -3.38 -21.18
CA ARG A 345 -11.13 -1.97 -20.88
C ARG A 345 -10.21 -1.38 -19.80
N THR A 346 -10.01 -2.07 -18.67
CA THR A 346 -9.11 -1.58 -17.60
C THR A 346 -7.63 -1.58 -18.00
N LEU A 347 -7.20 -2.44 -18.93
CA LEU A 347 -5.85 -2.43 -19.49
C LEU A 347 -5.64 -1.25 -20.44
N GLU A 348 -6.64 -0.89 -21.25
CA GLU A 348 -6.60 0.31 -22.11
C GLU A 348 -6.62 1.60 -21.29
N GLU A 349 -7.42 1.67 -20.21
CA GLU A 349 -7.38 2.76 -19.23
C GLU A 349 -6.02 2.87 -18.53
N SER A 350 -5.38 1.73 -18.19
CA SER A 350 -4.03 1.74 -17.63
C SER A 350 -2.96 2.16 -18.64
N ALA A 351 -3.10 1.74 -19.91
CA ALA A 351 -2.18 2.11 -20.99
C ALA A 351 -2.23 3.61 -21.30
N THR A 352 -3.43 4.21 -21.36
CA THR A 352 -3.59 5.66 -21.52
C THR A 352 -3.02 6.44 -20.34
N GLN A 353 -3.28 6.02 -19.10
CA GLN A 353 -2.64 6.61 -17.90
C GLN A 353 -1.10 6.52 -17.96
N CYS A 354 -0.54 5.41 -18.46
CA CYS A 354 0.91 5.27 -18.65
C CYS A 354 1.47 6.23 -19.73
N LEU A 355 0.72 6.49 -20.80
CA LEU A 355 1.09 7.45 -21.84
C LEU A 355 1.01 8.91 -21.33
N ASP A 356 0.00 9.25 -20.54
CA ASP A 356 -0.14 10.57 -19.91
C ASP A 356 0.97 10.82 -18.89
N LEU A 357 1.25 9.84 -18.01
CA LEU A 357 2.34 9.91 -17.04
C LEU A 357 3.71 10.02 -17.74
N LYS A 358 3.92 9.30 -18.84
CA LYS A 358 5.15 9.41 -19.65
C LYS A 358 5.28 10.79 -20.30
N SER A 359 4.19 11.32 -20.86
CA SER A 359 4.18 12.66 -21.47
C SER A 359 4.45 13.75 -20.44
N SER A 360 3.89 13.62 -19.24
CA SER A 360 4.15 14.50 -18.08
C SER A 360 5.59 14.38 -17.56
N LEU A 361 6.16 13.17 -17.54
CA LEU A 361 7.55 12.91 -17.18
C LEU A 361 8.51 13.56 -18.21
N ASP A 362 8.24 13.40 -19.50
CA ASP A 362 9.09 13.94 -20.58
C ASP A 362 8.99 15.47 -20.67
N ALA A 363 7.82 16.07 -20.38
CA ALA A 363 7.67 17.51 -20.19
C ALA A 363 8.49 18.03 -19.00
N ARG A 364 8.48 17.33 -17.85
CA ARG A 364 9.30 17.69 -16.68
C ARG A 364 10.79 17.50 -16.90
N LYS A 365 11.22 16.55 -17.73
CA LYS A 365 12.63 16.46 -18.16
C LYS A 365 13.03 17.70 -18.95
N LEU A 366 12.18 18.17 -19.87
CA LEU A 366 12.42 19.38 -20.64
C LEU A 366 12.56 20.61 -19.73
N GLU A 367 11.63 20.78 -18.78
CA GLU A 367 11.69 21.82 -17.73
C GLU A 367 13.00 21.75 -16.91
N ILE A 368 13.46 20.56 -16.56
CA ILE A 368 14.74 20.36 -15.85
C ILE A 368 15.95 20.75 -16.71
N GLU A 369 15.97 20.45 -18.01
CA GLU A 369 17.05 20.89 -18.90
C GLU A 369 17.02 22.41 -19.18
N GLU A 370 15.83 23.03 -19.27
CA GLU A 370 15.68 24.48 -19.35
C GLU A 370 16.18 25.17 -18.05
N LEU A 371 15.84 24.62 -16.88
CA LEU A 371 16.34 25.11 -15.59
C LEU A 371 17.85 24.92 -15.43
N LYS A 372 18.44 23.84 -15.97
CA LYS A 372 19.90 23.68 -16.04
C LYS A 372 20.53 24.72 -16.95
N ALA A 373 20.01 24.93 -18.16
CA ALA A 373 20.53 25.94 -19.08
C ALA A 373 20.47 27.36 -18.48
N SER A 374 19.36 27.68 -17.79
CA SER A 374 19.21 28.92 -17.02
C SER A 374 20.23 29.03 -15.88
N ASN A 375 20.51 27.93 -15.16
CA ASN A 375 21.52 27.91 -14.09
C ASN A 375 22.95 28.10 -14.63
N GLU A 376 23.33 27.48 -15.76
CA GLU A 376 24.65 27.72 -16.36
C GLU A 376 24.79 29.16 -16.90
N GLU A 377 23.73 29.75 -17.46
CA GLU A 377 23.72 31.16 -17.86
C GLU A 377 23.80 32.12 -16.65
N LEU A 378 23.13 31.78 -15.53
CA LEU A 378 23.27 32.51 -14.27
C LEU A 378 24.70 32.41 -13.71
N LYS A 379 25.36 31.25 -13.75
CA LYS A 379 26.79 31.14 -13.40
C LYS A 379 27.67 31.99 -14.32
N ARG A 380 27.41 31.98 -15.63
CA ARG A 380 28.13 32.80 -16.61
C ARG A 380 28.02 34.29 -16.26
N LEU A 381 26.81 34.75 -15.93
CA LEU A 381 26.54 36.12 -15.48
C LEU A 381 27.17 36.44 -14.13
N ILE A 382 27.20 35.49 -13.18
CA ILE A 382 27.89 35.65 -11.89
C ILE A 382 29.38 35.87 -12.13
N SER A 383 30.07 35.01 -12.89
CA SER A 383 31.51 35.20 -13.15
C SER A 383 31.85 36.38 -14.04
N GLU A 384 30.93 36.81 -14.91
CA GLU A 384 31.03 38.09 -15.63
C GLU A 384 30.90 39.30 -14.67
N LYS A 385 30.13 39.17 -13.58
CA LYS A 385 30.00 40.19 -12.52
C LYS A 385 31.11 40.14 -11.47
N GLU A 386 31.65 38.97 -11.15
CA GLU A 386 32.86 38.81 -10.33
C GLU A 386 34.04 39.52 -11.02
N ALA A 387 34.26 39.25 -12.32
CA ALA A 387 35.29 39.93 -13.10
C ALA A 387 35.06 41.45 -13.26
N GLU A 388 33.81 41.91 -13.29
CA GLU A 388 33.51 43.35 -13.25
C GLU A 388 33.78 43.96 -11.87
N ALA A 389 33.46 43.26 -10.79
CA ALA A 389 33.74 43.68 -9.41
C ALA A 389 35.25 43.76 -9.15
N ASP A 390 36.04 42.77 -9.59
CA ASP A 390 37.51 42.81 -9.53
C ASP A 390 38.08 44.01 -10.28
N ARG A 391 37.58 44.30 -11.49
CA ARG A 391 37.99 45.46 -12.28
C ARG A 391 37.65 46.78 -11.57
N LEU A 392 36.44 46.89 -11.01
CA LEU A 392 36.02 48.06 -10.23
C LEU A 392 36.83 48.21 -8.94
N SER A 393 37.18 47.12 -8.27
CA SER A 393 38.05 47.13 -7.09
C SER A 393 39.45 47.66 -7.45
N GLN A 394 40.04 47.19 -8.55
CA GLN A 394 41.30 47.73 -9.07
C GLN A 394 41.22 49.18 -9.55
N GLU A 395 40.04 49.65 -9.99
CA GLU A 395 39.81 51.07 -10.30
C GLU A 395 39.69 51.90 -9.01
N CYS A 396 39.03 51.39 -7.97
CA CYS A 396 38.99 51.97 -6.63
C CYS A 396 40.38 52.05 -5.98
N GLU A 397 41.20 51.00 -6.03
CA GLU A 397 42.59 51.03 -5.55
C GLU A 397 43.42 52.12 -6.26
N LYS A 398 43.30 52.26 -7.59
CA LYS A 398 43.97 53.30 -8.35
C LYS A 398 43.47 54.70 -7.98
N LEU A 399 42.16 54.87 -7.78
CA LEU A 399 41.57 56.12 -7.30
C LEU A 399 42.03 56.44 -5.88
N GLN A 400 42.17 55.45 -5.00
CA GLN A 400 42.66 55.61 -3.63
C GLN A 400 44.15 55.95 -3.59
N GLN A 401 44.98 55.36 -4.46
CA GLN A 401 46.38 55.72 -4.65
C GLN A 401 46.55 57.14 -5.23
N MET A 402 45.71 57.54 -6.18
CA MET A 402 45.68 58.92 -6.69
C MET A 402 45.18 59.91 -5.62
N SER A 403 44.17 59.52 -4.83
CA SER A 403 43.68 60.31 -3.70
C SER A 403 44.77 60.52 -2.65
N ALA A 404 45.50 59.45 -2.28
CA ALA A 404 46.60 59.51 -1.33
C ALA A 404 47.70 60.49 -1.79
N LYS A 405 48.12 60.38 -3.07
CA LYS A 405 49.06 61.32 -3.68
C LYS A 405 48.53 62.75 -3.73
N LEU A 406 47.25 62.95 -4.07
CA LEU A 406 46.64 64.27 -4.05
C LEU A 406 46.54 64.84 -2.62
N THR A 407 46.32 64.04 -1.59
CA THR A 407 46.43 64.52 -0.20
C THR A 407 47.87 64.85 0.18
N GLU A 408 48.85 64.06 -0.28
CA GLU A 408 50.28 64.32 -0.07
C GLU A 408 50.72 65.63 -0.76
N ASP A 409 50.40 65.80 -2.05
CA ASP A 409 50.62 67.03 -2.82
C ASP A 409 49.90 68.25 -2.20
N ASN A 410 48.67 68.07 -1.69
CA ASN A 410 47.95 69.14 -1.00
C ASN A 410 48.58 69.48 0.36
N VAL A 411 49.13 68.51 1.10
CA VAL A 411 49.89 68.76 2.35
C VAL A 411 51.19 69.48 2.03
N PHE A 412 51.93 69.07 0.99
CA PHE A 412 53.11 69.81 0.50
C PHE A 412 52.75 71.23 0.05
N SER A 413 51.64 71.42 -0.68
CA SER A 413 51.18 72.75 -1.09
C SER A 413 50.68 73.60 0.08
N ALA A 414 50.12 72.99 1.13
CA ALA A 414 49.72 73.68 2.36
C ALA A 414 50.94 74.11 3.19
N MET A 415 51.92 73.22 3.38
CA MET A 415 53.21 73.57 4.00
C MET A 415 53.92 74.69 3.24
N LEU A 416 53.96 74.62 1.90
CA LEU A 416 54.56 75.66 1.07
C LEU A 416 53.78 76.98 1.16
N SER A 417 52.45 76.93 1.28
CA SER A 417 51.60 78.11 1.46
C SER A 417 51.82 78.78 2.83
N GLU A 418 51.91 78.00 3.92
CA GLU A 418 52.22 78.55 5.25
C GLU A 418 53.67 79.03 5.35
N GLU A 419 54.65 78.35 4.73
CA GLU A 419 56.03 78.84 4.66
C GLU A 419 56.12 80.16 3.87
N LEU A 420 55.36 80.30 2.76
CA LEU A 420 55.25 81.56 2.03
C LEU A 420 54.53 82.65 2.85
N LYS A 421 53.50 82.32 3.64
CA LYS A 421 52.87 83.25 4.58
C LYS A 421 53.80 83.66 5.71
N MET A 422 54.62 82.74 6.25
CA MET A 422 55.61 83.01 7.29
C MET A 422 56.76 83.88 6.77
N ARG A 423 57.15 83.73 5.50
CA ARG A 423 58.08 84.65 4.82
C ARG A 423 57.44 86.02 4.55
N LEU A 424 56.17 86.06 4.16
CA LEU A 424 55.42 87.31 3.95
C LEU A 424 55.15 88.06 5.27
N SER A 425 54.89 87.36 6.38
CA SER A 425 54.73 87.99 7.69
C SER A 425 56.05 88.52 8.22
N ARG A 426 57.15 87.74 8.14
CA ARG A 426 58.52 88.22 8.45
C ARG A 426 58.90 89.44 7.61
N ALA A 427 58.68 89.40 6.30
CA ALA A 427 58.93 90.54 5.43
C ALA A 427 58.02 91.75 5.75
N SER A 428 56.78 91.52 6.18
CA SER A 428 55.90 92.61 6.64
C SER A 428 56.41 93.21 7.95
N THR A 429 56.85 92.41 8.92
CA THR A 429 57.42 92.91 10.18
C THR A 429 58.74 93.63 9.94
N GLU A 430 59.61 93.15 9.05
CA GLU A 430 60.82 93.88 8.62
C GLU A 430 60.47 95.23 7.97
N ILE A 431 59.44 95.27 7.11
CA ILE A 431 58.96 96.51 6.49
C ILE A 431 58.36 97.47 7.54
N ASP A 432 57.60 96.97 8.51
CA ASP A 432 57.01 97.77 9.58
C ASP A 432 58.07 98.27 10.59
N GLU A 433 59.10 97.48 10.88
CA GLU A 433 60.26 97.89 11.67
C GLU A 433 61.12 98.93 10.93
N LEU A 434 61.38 98.75 9.63
CA LEU A 434 62.04 99.74 8.78
C LEU A 434 61.21 101.03 8.66
N ASN A 435 59.89 100.94 8.56
CA ASN A 435 58.99 102.10 8.61
C ASN A 435 59.02 102.80 9.98
N ALA A 436 59.07 102.04 11.08
CA ALA A 436 59.22 102.58 12.44
C ALA A 436 60.62 103.15 12.69
N PHE A 437 61.66 102.64 12.02
CA PHE A 437 63.02 103.18 12.08
C PHE A 437 63.12 104.48 11.27
N LEU A 438 62.63 104.49 10.02
CA LEU A 438 62.52 105.66 9.16
C LEU A 438 61.59 106.75 9.77
N GLY A 439 60.57 106.33 10.51
CA GLY A 439 59.70 107.22 11.29
C GLY A 439 60.44 107.89 12.44
N ARG A 440 61.22 107.12 13.21
CA ARG A 440 62.12 107.62 14.26
C ARG A 440 63.22 108.53 13.70
N GLU A 441 63.77 108.20 12.53
CA GLU A 441 64.78 109.01 11.83
C GLU A 441 64.20 110.35 11.30
N LYS A 442 62.98 110.34 10.76
CA LYS A 442 62.27 111.57 10.38
C LYS A 442 61.93 112.44 11.59
N GLN A 443 61.58 111.84 12.72
CA GLN A 443 61.37 112.56 13.98
C GLN A 443 62.68 113.14 14.53
N SER A 444 63.79 112.40 14.50
CA SER A 444 65.08 112.89 14.99
C SER A 444 65.67 114.00 14.12
N ARG A 445 65.57 113.89 12.78
CA ARG A 445 65.90 114.99 11.85
C ARG A 445 65.07 116.24 12.13
N LYS A 446 63.75 116.12 12.27
CA LYS A 446 62.89 117.26 12.58
C LYS A 446 63.19 117.88 13.94
N ALA A 447 63.49 117.07 14.96
CA ALA A 447 63.91 117.55 16.27
C ALA A 447 65.28 118.26 16.24
N ALA A 448 66.22 117.80 15.39
CA ALA A 448 67.51 118.46 15.18
C ALA A 448 67.35 119.83 14.48
N GLU A 449 66.51 119.92 13.45
CA GLU A 449 66.19 121.17 12.76
C GLU A 449 65.48 122.18 13.68
N GLU A 450 64.49 121.73 14.47
CA GLU A 450 63.81 122.58 15.46
C GLU A 450 64.74 123.01 16.62
N ASN A 451 65.72 122.19 17.02
CA ASN A 451 66.71 122.58 18.03
C ASN A 451 67.75 123.55 17.48
N ALA A 452 68.25 123.36 16.25
CA ALA A 452 69.19 124.28 15.61
C ALA A 452 68.61 125.71 15.52
N ALA A 453 67.32 125.83 15.20
CA ALA A 453 66.60 127.10 15.21
C ALA A 453 66.42 127.72 16.62
N ARG A 454 66.34 126.91 17.68
CA ARG A 454 66.14 127.37 19.07
C ARG A 454 67.46 127.77 19.74
N CYS A 455 68.56 127.05 19.53
CA CYS A 455 69.86 127.37 20.12
C CYS A 455 70.33 128.80 19.75
N ALA A 456 70.21 129.16 18.47
CA ALA A 456 70.64 130.47 17.96
C ALA A 456 69.86 131.68 18.54
N ASP A 457 68.69 131.46 19.15
CA ASP A 457 67.90 132.51 19.83
C ASP A 457 68.01 132.45 21.37
N LEU A 458 68.30 131.28 21.94
CA LEU A 458 68.53 131.09 23.37
C LEU A 458 69.88 131.64 23.82
N GLU A 459 70.97 131.48 23.06
CA GLU A 459 72.29 132.08 23.38
C GLU A 459 72.23 133.60 23.52
N ARG A 460 71.29 134.25 22.83
CA ARG A 460 71.08 135.71 22.88
C ARG A 460 70.24 136.17 24.08
N LYS A 461 69.59 135.23 24.78
CA LYS A 461 68.70 135.48 25.93
C LYS A 461 69.28 134.97 27.25
N LEU A 462 70.14 133.95 27.23
CA LEU A 462 70.80 133.39 28.42
C LEU A 462 71.61 134.47 29.17
N ARG A 463 72.48 135.19 28.44
CA ARG A 463 73.34 136.28 28.96
C ARG A 463 72.59 137.48 29.56
N GLN A 464 71.25 137.53 29.44
CA GLN A 464 70.41 138.56 30.05
C GLN A 464 69.55 138.02 31.20
N ARG A 465 69.46 136.69 31.37
CA ARG A 465 68.64 136.01 32.40
C ARG A 465 69.42 135.36 33.52
N GLU A 466 70.72 135.09 33.32
CA GLU A 466 71.62 134.57 34.36
C GLU A 466 71.76 135.52 35.58
N ALA A 467 71.37 136.79 35.45
CA ALA A 467 71.33 137.77 36.54
C ALA A 467 69.99 137.85 37.32
N GLU A 468 68.92 137.21 36.83
CA GLU A 468 67.56 137.32 37.42
C GLU A 468 67.07 136.00 38.08
N VAL A 469 67.81 134.91 37.97
CA VAL A 469 67.35 133.55 38.35
C VAL A 469 67.74 133.14 39.79
N GLU A 470 68.73 133.79 40.40
CA GLU A 470 69.21 133.40 41.73
C GLU A 470 68.24 133.79 42.87
N GLU A 471 67.36 134.77 42.65
CA GLU A 471 66.39 135.25 43.64
C GLU A 471 65.08 134.42 43.68
N LEU A 472 64.80 133.60 42.65
CA LEU A 472 63.54 132.84 42.50
C LEU A 472 63.67 131.32 42.71
N ARG A 473 64.79 130.86 43.29
CA ARG A 473 65.04 129.43 43.58
C ARG A 473 64.53 128.93 44.94
N SER A 474 64.04 129.80 45.83
CA SER A 474 63.83 129.47 47.25
C SER A 474 62.40 129.08 47.67
N VAL A 475 61.42 129.11 46.75
CA VAL A 475 59.98 128.97 47.11
C VAL A 475 59.23 127.85 46.36
N ASN A 476 59.71 127.41 45.19
CA ASN A 476 58.87 126.62 44.26
C ASN A 476 59.18 125.11 44.23
N ASP A 477 58.40 124.35 45.00
CA ASP A 477 58.11 122.91 44.87
C ASP A 477 59.25 121.90 45.10
N GLY A 478 59.32 121.21 46.25
CA GLY A 478 58.51 121.33 47.47
C GLY A 478 57.23 120.47 47.52
N MET A 479 56.59 120.16 46.37
CA MET A 479 55.29 119.45 46.35
C MET A 479 55.16 118.35 45.28
N SER A 480 56.12 118.22 44.35
CA SER A 480 55.92 117.41 43.12
C SER A 480 56.53 116.00 43.14
N GLN A 481 57.17 115.57 44.22
CA GLN A 481 57.82 114.24 44.29
C GLN A 481 57.05 113.18 45.10
N GLU A 482 56.11 113.57 45.97
CA GLU A 482 55.34 112.64 46.82
C GLU A 482 54.27 111.87 46.03
N VAL A 483 53.80 112.42 44.90
CA VAL A 483 52.63 111.90 44.14
C VAL A 483 53.00 110.74 43.21
N GLU A 484 54.24 110.66 42.74
CA GLU A 484 54.65 109.67 41.74
C GLU A 484 54.90 108.28 42.36
N PHE A 485 55.44 108.24 43.59
CA PHE A 485 55.83 107.01 44.28
C PHE A 485 54.64 106.07 44.54
N LEU A 486 53.47 106.61 44.88
CA LEU A 486 52.28 105.82 45.24
C LEU A 486 51.57 105.16 44.05
N ARG A 487 51.95 105.46 42.80
CA ARG A 487 51.35 104.80 41.61
C ARG A 487 52.01 103.50 41.20
N GLN A 488 53.29 103.29 41.49
CA GLN A 488 54.01 102.09 41.01
C GLN A 488 53.77 100.82 41.85
N VAL A 489 53.27 100.94 43.08
CA VAL A 489 53.17 99.78 44.00
C VAL A 489 51.92 98.93 43.76
N ASN A 490 50.81 99.51 43.29
CA ASN A 490 49.51 98.82 43.20
C ASN A 490 49.30 97.98 41.92
N ALA A 491 50.37 97.69 41.17
CA ALA A 491 50.33 97.03 39.86
C ALA A 491 51.06 95.67 39.80
N ARG A 492 51.49 95.12 40.94
CA ARG A 492 52.19 93.83 41.01
C ARG A 492 51.76 92.98 42.21
N SER A 493 50.85 92.03 41.97
CA SER A 493 50.62 90.87 42.84
C SER A 493 50.08 89.68 42.03
N THR A 494 50.88 88.60 41.95
CA THR A 494 50.63 87.45 41.04
C THR A 494 49.46 86.55 41.45
N SER A 495 49.02 86.66 42.70
CA SER A 495 47.95 85.86 43.34
C SER A 495 46.61 85.80 42.59
N LYS A 496 46.36 86.66 41.60
CA LYS A 496 45.10 86.68 40.85
C LYS A 496 45.11 85.78 39.62
N GLU A 497 46.18 85.80 38.84
CA GLU A 497 46.34 84.96 37.64
C GLU A 497 46.55 83.50 38.02
N GLU A 498 47.32 83.23 39.08
CA GLU A 498 47.49 81.90 39.68
C GLU A 498 46.14 81.27 40.09
N MET A 499 45.21 82.07 40.66
CA MET A 499 43.87 81.59 41.02
C MET A 499 42.97 81.34 39.81
N GLU A 500 43.08 82.13 38.73
CA GLU A 500 42.30 81.89 37.51
C GLU A 500 42.84 80.69 36.71
N GLN A 501 44.16 80.47 36.67
CA GLN A 501 44.76 79.23 36.13
C GLN A 501 44.34 77.98 36.93
N CYS A 502 44.44 78.01 38.27
CA CYS A 502 43.93 76.92 39.11
C CYS A 502 42.44 76.62 38.85
N ARG A 503 41.64 77.66 38.59
CA ARG A 503 40.20 77.54 38.31
C ARG A 503 39.90 77.05 36.90
N ALA A 504 40.74 77.35 35.91
CA ALA A 504 40.66 76.77 34.57
C ALA A 504 40.94 75.26 34.64
N ALA A 505 42.08 74.86 35.21
CA ALA A 505 42.48 73.46 35.38
C ALA A 505 41.45 72.63 36.16
N LEU A 506 40.82 73.20 37.21
CA LEU A 506 39.74 72.53 37.95
C LEU A 506 38.45 72.35 37.13
N ASN A 507 38.11 73.26 36.22
CA ASN A 507 36.97 73.08 35.32
C ASN A 507 37.28 72.04 34.24
N GLU A 508 38.47 72.10 33.64
CA GLU A 508 38.96 71.14 32.66
C GLU A 508 38.97 69.71 33.25
N CYS A 509 39.58 69.52 34.41
CA CYS A 509 39.62 68.23 35.09
C CYS A 509 38.22 67.71 35.46
N ARG A 510 37.29 68.60 35.86
CA ARG A 510 35.88 68.26 36.11
C ARG A 510 35.16 67.83 34.84
N ASP A 511 35.39 68.50 33.72
CA ASP A 511 34.66 68.26 32.47
C ASP A 511 35.23 67.05 31.71
N ASN A 512 36.54 66.80 31.83
CA ASN A 512 37.18 65.52 31.47
C ASN A 512 36.59 64.36 32.32
N LEU A 513 36.36 64.56 33.63
CA LEU A 513 35.72 63.55 34.47
C LEU A 513 34.28 63.24 34.02
N LYS A 514 33.51 64.25 33.61
CA LYS A 514 32.17 64.04 33.02
C LYS A 514 32.24 63.25 31.72
N GLN A 515 33.20 63.57 30.84
CA GLN A 515 33.40 62.84 29.59
C GLN A 515 33.73 61.36 29.87
N ALA A 516 34.68 61.08 30.77
CA ALA A 516 35.03 59.71 31.15
C ALA A 516 33.85 58.94 31.78
N ILE A 517 32.95 59.62 32.51
CA ILE A 517 31.71 59.02 33.02
C ILE A 517 30.74 58.71 31.87
N ALA A 518 30.51 59.64 30.94
CA ALA A 518 29.63 59.44 29.79
C ALA A 518 30.15 58.35 28.83
N GLU A 519 31.45 58.28 28.61
CA GLU A 519 32.11 57.21 27.85
C GLU A 519 31.95 55.85 28.54
N LYS A 520 32.10 55.80 29.87
CA LYS A 520 31.85 54.58 30.65
C LYS A 520 30.38 54.14 30.60
N GLU A 521 29.43 55.07 30.67
CA GLU A 521 27.99 54.77 30.53
C GLU A 521 27.67 54.26 29.12
N ALA A 522 28.24 54.85 28.07
CA ALA A 522 28.10 54.38 26.69
C ALA A 522 28.74 52.99 26.47
N LEU A 523 29.87 52.68 27.12
CA LEU A 523 30.50 51.36 27.08
C LEU A 523 29.65 50.31 27.81
N LEU A 524 29.11 50.61 28.99
CA LEU A 524 28.17 49.73 29.70
C LEU A 524 26.88 49.48 28.89
N GLN A 525 26.40 50.49 28.15
CA GLN A 525 25.23 50.36 27.29
C GLN A 525 25.52 49.52 26.04
N LYS A 526 26.74 49.58 25.48
CA LYS A 526 27.22 48.63 24.46
C LYS A 526 27.36 47.22 25.01
N GLU A 527 27.96 47.04 26.19
CA GLU A 527 28.12 45.74 26.86
C GLU A 527 26.75 45.05 27.05
N ALA A 528 25.76 45.76 27.59
CA ALA A 528 24.40 45.25 27.72
C ALA A 528 23.77 44.83 26.37
N SER A 529 24.02 45.60 25.30
CA SER A 529 23.55 45.23 23.96
C SER A 529 24.25 43.99 23.41
N TYR A 530 25.56 43.82 23.63
CA TYR A 530 26.27 42.61 23.24
C TYR A 530 25.80 41.39 24.01
N THR A 531 25.51 41.50 25.32
CA THR A 531 24.91 40.40 26.09
C THR A 531 23.55 39.97 25.54
N GLU A 532 22.70 40.92 25.12
CA GLU A 532 21.42 40.62 24.46
C GLU A 532 21.61 39.96 23.07
N GLN A 533 22.62 40.38 22.31
CA GLN A 533 22.97 39.79 21.01
C GLN A 533 23.52 38.36 21.17
N ILE A 534 24.36 38.11 22.18
CA ILE A 534 24.88 36.78 22.52
C ILE A 534 23.72 35.84 22.89
N ALA A 535 22.79 36.27 23.75
CA ALA A 535 21.62 35.46 24.11
C ALA A 535 20.74 35.12 22.88
N LYS A 536 20.59 36.05 21.92
CA LYS A 536 19.90 35.79 20.64
C LYS A 536 20.65 34.79 19.76
N LEU A 537 21.98 34.89 19.68
CA LEU A 537 22.83 33.92 18.96
C LEU A 537 22.80 32.54 19.59
N GLU A 538 22.74 32.43 20.92
CA GLU A 538 22.59 31.16 21.63
C GLU A 538 21.21 30.52 21.39
N SER A 539 20.14 31.32 21.40
CA SER A 539 18.79 30.86 21.02
C SER A 539 18.77 30.34 19.57
N LEU A 540 19.35 31.07 18.62
CA LEU A 540 19.44 30.66 17.22
C LEU A 540 20.32 29.41 17.02
N ARG A 541 21.39 29.24 17.80
CA ARG A 541 22.20 28.02 17.82
C ARG A 541 21.42 26.81 18.35
N TYR A 542 20.59 27.01 19.36
CA TYR A 542 19.70 25.95 19.87
C TYR A 542 18.65 25.56 18.82
N GLU A 543 17.97 26.53 18.19
CA GLU A 543 17.02 26.27 17.10
C GLU A 543 17.67 25.56 15.90
N LEU A 544 18.87 26.00 15.48
CA LEU A 544 19.61 25.34 14.40
C LEU A 544 19.94 23.88 14.77
N LYS A 545 20.42 23.63 15.99
CA LYS A 545 20.69 22.27 16.45
C LYS A 545 19.43 21.39 16.41
N CYS A 546 18.29 21.88 16.93
CA CYS A 546 17.04 21.13 16.88
C CYS A 546 16.55 20.85 15.44
N ARG A 547 16.89 21.71 14.47
CA ARG A 547 16.63 21.46 13.05
C ARG A 547 17.60 20.42 12.46
N ASP A 548 18.87 20.45 12.83
CA ASP A 548 19.85 19.44 12.40
C ASP A 548 19.54 18.04 12.98
N ASP A 549 19.14 17.98 14.25
CA ASP A 549 18.66 16.75 14.91
C ASP A 549 17.41 16.20 14.17
N LEU A 550 16.42 17.06 13.84
CA LEU A 550 15.25 16.69 13.04
C LEU A 550 15.59 16.24 11.61
N ILE A 551 16.57 16.88 10.96
CA ILE A 551 17.06 16.47 9.63
C ILE A 551 17.73 15.09 9.69
N ALA A 552 18.42 14.76 10.78
CA ALA A 552 18.98 13.43 11.01
C ALA A 552 17.88 12.37 11.21
N GLU A 553 16.82 12.68 11.97
CA GLU A 553 15.65 11.80 12.11
C GLU A 553 14.93 11.58 10.78
N LEU A 554 14.68 12.64 10.00
CA LEU A 554 14.04 12.57 8.69
C LEU A 554 14.86 11.73 7.70
N ARG A 555 16.20 11.88 7.68
CA ARG A 555 17.09 11.01 6.88
C ARG A 555 17.06 9.56 7.35
N SER A 556 16.95 9.30 8.66
CA SER A 556 16.79 7.94 9.20
C SER A 556 15.44 7.32 8.83
N ALA A 557 14.39 8.14 8.66
CA ALA A 557 13.10 7.68 8.15
C ALA A 557 13.15 7.45 6.62
N GLU A 558 13.80 8.33 5.87
CA GLU A 558 14.03 8.21 4.42
C GLU A 558 14.75 6.92 4.07
N THR A 559 15.86 6.58 4.74
CA THR A 559 16.58 5.32 4.46
C THR A 559 15.73 4.09 4.77
N LYS A 560 15.01 4.04 5.90
CA LYS A 560 14.10 2.94 6.23
C LYS A 560 12.96 2.79 5.22
N LEU A 561 12.42 3.89 4.72
CA LEU A 561 11.39 3.87 3.69
C LEU A 561 11.97 3.36 2.36
N GLN A 562 13.19 3.78 2.01
CA GLN A 562 13.89 3.33 0.81
C GLN A 562 14.23 1.83 0.87
N ASP A 563 14.73 1.35 2.01
CA ASP A 563 14.96 -0.08 2.27
C ASP A 563 13.64 -0.87 2.07
N THR A 564 12.55 -0.41 2.70
CA THR A 564 11.21 -1.01 2.56
C THR A 564 10.73 -1.04 1.11
N VAL A 565 10.96 0.04 0.35
CA VAL A 565 10.61 0.12 -1.08
C VAL A 565 11.46 -0.86 -1.90
N THR A 566 12.74 -1.04 -1.60
CA THR A 566 13.57 -2.05 -2.29
C THR A 566 13.14 -3.48 -1.97
N GLU A 567 12.76 -3.78 -0.72
CA GLU A 567 12.20 -5.07 -0.32
C GLU A 567 10.90 -5.37 -1.07
N LYS A 568 9.95 -4.41 -1.09
CA LYS A 568 8.67 -4.57 -1.80
C LYS A 568 8.84 -4.61 -3.31
N THR A 569 9.83 -3.94 -3.88
CA THR A 569 10.19 -4.09 -5.29
C THR A 569 10.74 -5.50 -5.57
N ALA A 570 11.56 -6.05 -4.68
CA ALA A 570 12.07 -7.42 -4.79
C ALA A 570 11.01 -8.51 -4.55
N GLU A 571 9.93 -8.20 -3.82
CA GLU A 571 8.74 -9.06 -3.65
C GLU A 571 7.85 -9.02 -4.91
N LEU A 572 7.55 -7.82 -5.45
CA LEU A 572 6.82 -7.67 -6.71
C LEU A 572 7.54 -8.37 -7.87
N ASN A 573 8.87 -8.21 -7.98
CA ASN A 573 9.68 -8.91 -8.99
C ASN A 573 9.64 -10.43 -8.83
N ARG A 574 9.43 -10.97 -7.61
CA ARG A 574 9.23 -12.42 -7.41
C ARG A 574 7.87 -12.85 -7.95
N MET A 575 6.80 -12.16 -7.56
CA MET A 575 5.45 -12.46 -8.05
C MET A 575 5.31 -12.29 -9.57
N GLU A 576 5.99 -11.32 -10.18
CA GLU A 576 5.99 -11.16 -11.65
C GLU A 576 6.65 -12.35 -12.35
N ASN A 577 7.77 -12.87 -11.81
CA ASN A 577 8.42 -14.06 -12.36
C ASN A 577 7.61 -15.35 -12.12
N GLU A 578 6.87 -15.46 -11.01
CA GLU A 578 5.94 -16.56 -10.76
C GLU A 578 4.74 -16.51 -11.72
N LEU A 579 4.13 -15.34 -11.90
CA LEU A 579 3.02 -15.13 -12.83
C LEU A 579 3.46 -15.35 -14.29
N ARG A 580 4.70 -15.01 -14.64
CA ARG A 580 5.30 -15.34 -15.95
C ARG A 580 5.43 -16.85 -16.15
N ARG A 581 5.96 -17.60 -15.16
CA ARG A 581 6.02 -19.08 -15.20
C ARG A 581 4.64 -19.71 -15.35
N MET A 582 3.64 -19.22 -14.61
CA MET A 582 2.24 -19.65 -14.77
C MET A 582 1.73 -19.36 -16.19
N GLY A 583 2.12 -18.24 -16.79
CA GLY A 583 1.84 -17.92 -18.19
C GLY A 583 2.47 -18.91 -19.17
N ASP A 584 3.75 -19.25 -18.97
CA ASP A 584 4.48 -20.23 -19.77
C ASP A 584 3.91 -21.66 -19.62
N GLU A 585 3.44 -22.04 -18.44
CA GLU A 585 2.72 -23.30 -18.18
C GLU A 585 1.34 -23.32 -18.83
N CYS A 586 0.55 -22.25 -18.70
CA CYS A 586 -0.72 -22.11 -19.40
C CYS A 586 -0.56 -22.05 -20.93
N ALA A 587 0.56 -21.57 -21.47
CA ALA A 587 0.88 -21.66 -22.89
C ALA A 587 1.17 -23.13 -23.29
N ARG A 588 2.01 -23.82 -22.52
CA ARG A 588 2.37 -25.24 -22.73
C ARG A 588 1.15 -26.17 -22.71
N VAL A 589 0.26 -26.01 -21.72
CA VAL A 589 -0.97 -26.81 -21.60
C VAL A 589 -1.94 -26.56 -22.77
N ARG A 590 -1.97 -25.34 -23.34
CA ARG A 590 -2.74 -25.05 -24.57
C ARG A 590 -2.13 -25.71 -25.80
N GLU A 591 -0.81 -25.73 -25.92
CA GLU A 591 -0.12 -26.45 -27.00
C GLU A 591 -0.35 -27.97 -26.90
N GLU A 592 -0.21 -28.55 -25.71
CA GLU A 592 -0.51 -29.97 -25.43
C GLU A 592 -1.98 -30.31 -25.76
N PHE A 593 -2.93 -29.41 -25.44
CA PHE A 593 -4.33 -29.56 -25.81
C PHE A 593 -4.58 -29.45 -27.33
N HIS A 594 -3.90 -28.54 -28.03
CA HIS A 594 -4.00 -28.44 -29.49
C HIS A 594 -3.42 -29.66 -30.20
N VAL A 595 -2.29 -30.21 -29.72
CA VAL A 595 -1.72 -31.47 -30.23
C VAL A 595 -2.69 -32.63 -29.99
N PHE A 596 -3.31 -32.71 -28.81
CA PHE A 596 -4.36 -33.70 -28.53
C PHE A 596 -5.58 -33.54 -29.46
N GLN A 597 -6.02 -32.31 -29.73
CA GLN A 597 -7.10 -32.03 -30.67
C GLN A 597 -6.74 -32.46 -32.10
N GLU A 598 -5.56 -32.11 -32.61
CA GLU A 598 -5.10 -32.51 -33.95
C GLU A 598 -5.00 -34.03 -34.08
N MET A 599 -4.55 -34.73 -33.02
CA MET A 599 -4.54 -36.19 -32.98
C MET A 599 -5.96 -36.78 -33.01
N ALA A 600 -6.90 -36.20 -32.26
CA ALA A 600 -8.30 -36.66 -32.24
C ALA A 600 -9.00 -36.41 -33.59
N GLU A 601 -8.78 -35.25 -34.21
CA GLU A 601 -9.31 -34.90 -35.53
C GLU A 601 -8.72 -35.79 -36.62
N ARG A 602 -7.40 -36.07 -36.59
CA ARG A 602 -6.74 -37.02 -37.51
C ARG A 602 -7.33 -38.44 -37.37
N GLN A 603 -7.49 -38.95 -36.15
CA GLN A 603 -8.13 -40.25 -35.90
C GLN A 603 -9.59 -40.29 -36.36
N TYR A 604 -10.31 -39.17 -36.29
CA TYR A 604 -11.68 -39.07 -36.80
C TYR A 604 -11.71 -39.10 -38.34
N CYS A 605 -10.79 -38.37 -38.99
CA CYS A 605 -10.63 -38.39 -40.45
C CYS A 605 -10.24 -39.79 -40.96
N GLU A 606 -9.28 -40.46 -40.34
CA GLU A 606 -8.90 -41.84 -40.67
C GLU A 606 -10.09 -42.82 -40.58
N LYS A 607 -11.02 -42.59 -39.63
CA LYS A 607 -12.27 -43.39 -39.52
C LYS A 607 -13.31 -43.01 -40.56
N LEU A 608 -13.41 -41.74 -40.96
CA LEU A 608 -14.26 -41.33 -42.08
C LEU A 608 -13.76 -41.93 -43.41
N GLU A 609 -12.44 -41.91 -43.66
CA GLU A 609 -11.84 -42.57 -44.84
C GLU A 609 -12.10 -44.09 -44.85
N GLN A 610 -12.07 -44.75 -43.69
CA GLN A 610 -12.48 -46.16 -43.57
C GLN A 610 -13.96 -46.37 -43.86
N ILE A 611 -14.85 -45.46 -43.42
CA ILE A 611 -16.28 -45.51 -43.70
C ILE A 611 -16.55 -45.29 -45.19
N ASP A 612 -15.87 -44.34 -45.84
CA ASP A 612 -16.00 -44.10 -47.28
C ASP A 612 -15.43 -45.25 -48.12
N ALA A 613 -14.32 -45.87 -47.69
CA ALA A 613 -13.78 -47.07 -48.32
C ALA A 613 -14.72 -48.28 -48.19
N LEU A 614 -15.34 -48.47 -47.01
CA LEU A 614 -16.36 -49.50 -46.78
C LEU A 614 -17.62 -49.22 -47.61
N SER A 615 -18.07 -47.96 -47.68
CA SER A 615 -19.25 -47.56 -48.45
C SER A 615 -19.03 -47.69 -49.96
N SER A 616 -17.84 -47.34 -50.44
CA SER A 616 -17.42 -47.58 -51.83
C SER A 616 -17.37 -49.07 -52.16
N ARG A 617 -16.91 -49.90 -51.22
CA ARG A 617 -16.91 -51.37 -51.37
C ARG A 617 -18.31 -51.97 -51.31
N LEU A 618 -19.22 -51.39 -50.52
CA LEU A 618 -20.64 -51.77 -50.50
C LEU A 618 -21.30 -51.44 -51.85
N ALA A 619 -21.12 -50.21 -52.34
CA ALA A 619 -21.62 -49.78 -53.64
C ALA A 619 -21.05 -50.61 -54.81
N GLN A 620 -19.79 -51.06 -54.72
CA GLN A 620 -19.22 -52.00 -55.69
C GLN A 620 -19.94 -53.37 -55.67
N LEU A 621 -20.28 -53.89 -54.49
CA LEU A 621 -21.04 -55.15 -54.36
C LEU A 621 -22.49 -54.99 -54.85
N GLU A 622 -23.14 -53.85 -54.57
CA GLU A 622 -24.48 -53.52 -55.07
C GLU A 622 -24.51 -53.27 -56.59
N SER A 623 -23.40 -52.81 -57.17
CA SER A 623 -23.28 -52.56 -58.62
C SER A 623 -23.09 -53.82 -59.47
N TYR A 624 -22.92 -55.01 -58.86
CA TYR A 624 -22.63 -56.25 -59.58
C TYR A 624 -23.89 -56.80 -60.29
N PRO A 625 -23.99 -56.76 -61.64
CA PRO A 625 -25.26 -57.02 -62.32
C PRO A 625 -25.52 -58.52 -62.47
N GLY A 626 -26.31 -59.08 -61.56
CA GLY A 626 -27.08 -60.30 -61.77
C GLY A 626 -26.31 -61.62 -61.72
N GLN A 627 -26.22 -62.22 -60.52
CA GLN A 627 -26.09 -63.67 -60.41
C GLN A 627 -26.94 -64.22 -59.27
N THR A 628 -28.22 -64.47 -59.57
CA THR A 628 -29.11 -65.25 -58.70
C THR A 628 -28.60 -66.69 -58.64
N VAL A 629 -27.99 -67.07 -57.52
CA VAL A 629 -27.54 -68.45 -57.28
C VAL A 629 -28.77 -69.34 -57.04
N SER A 630 -29.32 -69.88 -58.13
CA SER A 630 -30.28 -70.98 -58.09
C SER A 630 -29.56 -72.23 -57.54
N ILE A 631 -30.09 -72.77 -56.44
CA ILE A 631 -29.62 -74.03 -55.87
C ILE A 631 -30.52 -75.14 -56.40
N ASP A 632 -30.09 -75.81 -57.47
CA ASP A 632 -30.73 -77.04 -57.93
C ASP A 632 -29.78 -77.91 -58.78
N CYS A 633 -30.00 -79.24 -58.75
CA CYS A 633 -29.26 -80.30 -59.49
C CYS A 633 -27.72 -80.34 -59.31
N GLN A 634 -27.14 -81.31 -58.60
CA GLN A 634 -26.90 -82.70 -59.07
C GLN A 634 -26.25 -82.84 -60.47
N SER A 635 -24.93 -83.13 -60.53
CA SER A 635 -24.43 -84.41 -61.10
C SER A 635 -22.88 -84.60 -61.07
N CYS A 636 -22.47 -85.72 -60.45
CA CYS A 636 -21.38 -86.63 -60.86
C CYS A 636 -19.87 -86.24 -60.87
N LEU A 637 -19.07 -87.12 -60.23
CA LEU A 637 -17.64 -87.47 -60.44
C LEU A 637 -16.60 -86.38 -60.08
N GLY A 638 -15.59 -86.61 -59.24
CA GLY A 638 -15.12 -87.76 -58.43
C GLY A 638 -13.80 -87.34 -57.73
N ASP A 639 -13.03 -88.13 -56.98
CA ASP A 639 -13.12 -89.46 -56.36
C ASP A 639 -12.01 -89.52 -55.26
N VAL A 640 -12.02 -90.53 -54.36
CA VAL A 640 -11.05 -90.77 -53.26
C VAL A 640 -11.08 -89.73 -52.10
N GLY A 641 -11.19 -90.11 -50.81
CA GLY A 641 -11.35 -91.45 -50.23
C GLY A 641 -11.48 -91.46 -48.69
N ASP A 642 -11.85 -92.62 -48.16
CA ASP A 642 -11.79 -93.09 -46.75
C ASP A 642 -12.48 -92.34 -45.58
N ARG A 643 -13.77 -92.69 -45.42
CA ARG A 643 -14.31 -93.40 -44.23
C ARG A 643 -13.97 -92.89 -42.80
N ALA A 644 -14.97 -92.30 -42.14
CA ALA A 644 -15.40 -92.77 -40.80
C ALA A 644 -16.89 -92.48 -40.52
N LYS A 645 -17.51 -93.39 -39.76
CA LYS A 645 -18.94 -93.51 -39.46
C LYS A 645 -19.59 -92.28 -38.79
N SER A 646 -20.84 -91.98 -39.17
CA SER A 646 -21.77 -91.15 -38.41
C SER A 646 -22.49 -91.92 -37.28
N PRO A 647 -22.77 -91.28 -36.14
CA PRO A 647 -24.02 -91.43 -35.40
C PRO A 647 -25.01 -90.28 -35.77
N PRO A 648 -26.32 -90.39 -35.45
CA PRO A 648 -27.31 -89.38 -35.81
C PRO A 648 -27.69 -88.44 -34.66
N GLY A 649 -27.86 -87.15 -34.97
CA GLY A 649 -28.65 -86.21 -34.15
C GLY A 649 -27.88 -85.29 -33.21
N ASP A 650 -27.11 -84.34 -33.77
CA ASP A 650 -26.55 -83.21 -33.02
C ASP A 650 -27.25 -81.90 -33.41
N THR A 651 -27.82 -81.21 -32.43
CA THR A 651 -28.10 -79.77 -32.53
C THR A 651 -26.79 -79.02 -32.53
N VAL A 652 -26.49 -78.25 -33.57
CA VAL A 652 -25.24 -77.49 -33.69
C VAL A 652 -25.22 -76.33 -32.68
N THR A 653 -24.67 -76.59 -31.51
CA THR A 653 -24.25 -75.58 -30.54
C THR A 653 -23.05 -74.82 -31.08
N ARG A 654 -23.18 -73.49 -31.18
CA ARG A 654 -22.04 -72.59 -31.37
C ARG A 654 -21.76 -71.87 -30.07
N ALA A 655 -20.51 -71.46 -29.84
CA ALA A 655 -20.22 -70.54 -28.74
C ALA A 655 -20.99 -69.22 -28.94
N LEU A 656 -21.39 -68.55 -27.86
CA LEU A 656 -21.98 -67.20 -27.92
C LEU A 656 -21.00 -66.22 -28.60
N TYR A 657 -19.71 -66.40 -28.35
CA TYR A 657 -18.61 -65.73 -29.05
C TYR A 657 -18.61 -65.97 -30.57
N ASP A 658 -19.01 -67.16 -31.03
CA ASP A 658 -19.10 -67.47 -32.45
C ASP A 658 -20.29 -66.79 -33.17
N CYS A 659 -21.28 -66.34 -32.41
CA CYS A 659 -22.38 -65.51 -32.90
C CYS A 659 -22.00 -64.02 -33.05
N ILE A 660 -20.85 -63.57 -32.52
CA ILE A 660 -20.36 -62.20 -32.70
C ILE A 660 -19.84 -62.01 -34.14
N LEU A 661 -20.30 -60.94 -34.81
CA LEU A 661 -19.82 -60.51 -36.13
C LEU A 661 -18.29 -60.32 -36.14
N PRO A 662 -17.55 -60.81 -37.17
CA PRO A 662 -16.08 -60.82 -37.16
C PRO A 662 -15.40 -59.48 -36.84
N ALA A 663 -15.91 -58.35 -37.36
CA ALA A 663 -15.34 -57.02 -37.09
C ALA A 663 -15.50 -56.58 -35.62
N VAL A 664 -16.60 -56.98 -34.96
CA VAL A 664 -16.79 -56.73 -33.51
C VAL A 664 -15.90 -57.67 -32.71
N ARG A 665 -15.74 -58.92 -33.16
CA ARG A 665 -14.85 -59.92 -32.55
C ARG A 665 -13.40 -59.45 -32.51
N GLU A 666 -12.88 -58.92 -33.62
CA GLU A 666 -11.52 -58.39 -33.75
C GLU A 666 -11.28 -57.18 -32.81
N LEU A 667 -12.23 -56.25 -32.74
CA LEU A 667 -12.18 -55.11 -31.80
C LEU A 667 -12.21 -55.57 -30.33
N VAL A 668 -13.02 -56.59 -30.02
CA VAL A 668 -13.16 -57.14 -28.67
C VAL A 668 -11.90 -57.93 -28.26
N GLU A 669 -11.28 -58.71 -29.16
CA GLU A 669 -9.96 -59.34 -28.91
C GLU A 669 -8.86 -58.29 -28.69
N LYS A 670 -8.88 -57.20 -29.45
CA LYS A 670 -7.92 -56.12 -29.24
C LYS A 670 -8.08 -55.48 -27.85
N ALA A 671 -9.32 -55.19 -27.45
CA ALA A 671 -9.64 -54.69 -26.11
C ALA A 671 -9.31 -55.70 -24.98
N ALA A 672 -9.33 -57.01 -25.24
CA ALA A 672 -8.91 -58.04 -24.30
C ALA A 672 -7.40 -58.12 -24.09
N ASN A 673 -6.59 -57.79 -25.12
CA ASN A 673 -5.15 -57.65 -24.95
C ASN A 673 -4.78 -56.42 -24.09
N GLU A 674 -5.67 -55.44 -24.03
CA GLU A 674 -5.51 -54.20 -23.26
C GLU A 674 -6.20 -54.26 -21.88
N SER A 675 -7.15 -55.18 -21.65
CA SER A 675 -7.91 -55.31 -20.39
C SER A 675 -8.25 -56.75 -20.01
N ARG A 676 -7.80 -57.16 -18.81
CA ARG A 676 -8.02 -58.52 -18.26
C ARG A 676 -9.51 -58.89 -18.12
N SER A 677 -10.37 -57.95 -17.73
CA SER A 677 -11.81 -58.25 -17.57
C SER A 677 -12.51 -58.51 -18.91
N VAL A 678 -12.04 -57.89 -20.00
CA VAL A 678 -12.53 -58.17 -21.35
C VAL A 678 -11.99 -59.53 -21.83
N ALA A 679 -10.75 -59.88 -21.50
CA ALA A 679 -10.20 -61.23 -21.76
C ALA A 679 -10.92 -62.34 -20.98
N GLU A 680 -11.43 -62.04 -19.78
CA GLU A 680 -12.25 -62.96 -18.98
C GLU A 680 -13.66 -63.10 -19.55
N ALA A 681 -14.31 -62.00 -19.94
CA ALA A 681 -15.61 -62.02 -20.62
C ALA A 681 -15.55 -62.77 -21.97
N ILE A 682 -14.49 -62.60 -22.77
CA ILE A 682 -14.29 -63.39 -24.00
C ILE A 682 -14.22 -64.89 -23.71
N ARG A 683 -13.55 -65.29 -22.63
CA ARG A 683 -13.42 -66.69 -22.22
C ARG A 683 -14.79 -67.27 -21.89
N GLU A 684 -15.53 -66.60 -21.03
CA GLU A 684 -16.91 -66.97 -20.66
C GLU A 684 -17.85 -67.03 -21.87
N MET A 685 -17.73 -66.10 -22.83
CA MET A 685 -18.48 -66.14 -24.09
C MET A 685 -18.06 -67.27 -25.05
N ARG A 686 -16.82 -67.76 -24.98
CA ARG A 686 -16.36 -68.94 -25.74
C ARG A 686 -16.85 -70.24 -25.10
N ASP A 687 -16.90 -70.28 -23.77
CA ASP A 687 -17.34 -71.43 -22.99
C ASP A 687 -18.89 -71.55 -22.94
N THR A 688 -19.61 -70.45 -23.17
CA THR A 688 -21.09 -70.42 -23.24
C THR A 688 -21.60 -70.87 -24.62
N ALA A 689 -22.36 -71.96 -24.67
CA ALA A 689 -22.96 -72.49 -25.91
C ALA A 689 -24.39 -71.98 -26.17
N VAL A 690 -24.76 -71.80 -27.44
CA VAL A 690 -26.06 -71.30 -27.91
C VAL A 690 -26.61 -72.18 -29.03
N THR A 691 -27.90 -72.53 -28.96
CA THR A 691 -28.68 -73.17 -30.02
C THR A 691 -29.56 -72.15 -30.74
N LEU A 692 -29.51 -72.14 -32.09
CA LEU A 692 -30.25 -71.21 -32.93
C LEU A 692 -31.39 -71.90 -33.69
N THR A 693 -32.63 -71.51 -33.42
CA THR A 693 -33.81 -71.86 -34.22
C THR A 693 -34.11 -70.77 -35.25
N SER A 694 -34.28 -71.16 -36.51
CA SER A 694 -34.44 -70.22 -37.64
C SER A 694 -35.90 -69.82 -37.87
N ALA A 695 -36.22 -68.54 -37.71
CA ALA A 695 -37.46 -67.93 -38.18
C ALA A 695 -37.17 -66.91 -39.30
N GLN A 696 -37.82 -67.07 -40.46
CA GLN A 696 -37.74 -66.11 -41.57
C GLN A 696 -38.88 -65.08 -41.46
N SER A 697 -38.61 -63.84 -41.84
CA SER A 697 -39.64 -62.79 -41.97
C SER A 697 -39.45 -62.01 -43.27
N ASN A 698 -40.54 -61.86 -44.03
CA ASN A 698 -40.60 -61.13 -45.29
C ASN A 698 -41.76 -60.12 -45.23
N ALA A 699 -41.47 -58.83 -45.27
CA ALA A 699 -42.44 -57.80 -45.64
C ALA A 699 -41.70 -56.54 -46.14
N VAL A 700 -42.12 -56.03 -47.30
CA VAL A 700 -41.60 -54.79 -47.90
C VAL A 700 -42.75 -53.77 -47.94
N VAL A 701 -42.47 -52.53 -47.55
CA VAL A 701 -43.44 -51.40 -47.61
C VAL A 701 -42.79 -50.22 -48.34
N PRO A 702 -43.41 -49.65 -49.39
CA PRO A 702 -42.85 -48.53 -50.14
C PRO A 702 -43.19 -47.16 -49.53
N TYR A 703 -42.31 -46.19 -49.75
CA TYR A 703 -42.49 -44.77 -49.38
C TYR A 703 -43.47 -44.02 -50.30
N GLN A 704 -44.19 -43.03 -49.74
CA GLN A 704 -44.60 -41.81 -50.45
C GLN A 704 -44.44 -40.59 -49.55
N GLN A 705 -43.99 -39.46 -50.13
CA GLN A 705 -43.87 -38.15 -49.50
C GLN A 705 -44.94 -37.20 -50.06
N ALA A 706 -45.54 -36.33 -49.23
CA ALA A 706 -46.06 -35.01 -49.68
C ALA A 706 -46.40 -34.04 -48.53
N THR A 707 -45.75 -32.85 -48.57
CA THR A 707 -46.29 -31.49 -48.28
C THR A 707 -47.02 -31.12 -46.96
N SER A 708 -46.40 -30.14 -46.28
CA SER A 708 -46.97 -28.93 -45.63
C SER A 708 -47.76 -29.02 -44.30
N PRO A 709 -47.51 -28.10 -43.33
CA PRO A 709 -48.25 -28.02 -42.07
C PRO A 709 -49.39 -26.96 -42.06
N PRO A 710 -50.53 -27.22 -41.40
CA PRO A 710 -51.54 -26.21 -41.06
C PRO A 710 -51.25 -25.51 -39.71
N PRO A 711 -51.86 -24.34 -39.43
CA PRO A 711 -51.64 -23.56 -38.19
C PRO A 711 -52.42 -24.09 -36.97
N PRO A 712 -52.08 -23.67 -35.74
CA PRO A 712 -52.73 -24.15 -34.51
C PRO A 712 -54.11 -23.52 -34.28
N GLU A 713 -55.17 -24.30 -34.40
CA GLU A 713 -56.52 -23.89 -33.97
C GLU A 713 -56.72 -24.06 -32.46
N LYS A 714 -57.54 -23.16 -31.88
CA LYS A 714 -57.81 -23.10 -30.44
C LYS A 714 -58.97 -24.01 -30.07
N PHE A 715 -58.71 -25.03 -29.27
CA PHE A 715 -59.75 -25.85 -28.64
C PHE A 715 -60.54 -25.05 -27.59
N ASN A 716 -61.55 -24.31 -28.04
CA ASN A 716 -62.67 -23.89 -27.20
C ASN A 716 -63.67 -25.04 -27.11
N ALA A 717 -63.65 -25.79 -26.01
CA ALA A 717 -64.61 -26.87 -25.76
C ALA A 717 -66.04 -26.31 -25.59
N LYS A 718 -66.81 -26.29 -26.69
CA LYS A 718 -68.27 -26.17 -26.64
C LYS A 718 -68.89 -27.56 -26.60
N THR A 719 -69.56 -27.87 -25.50
CA THR A 719 -70.39 -29.06 -25.35
C THR A 719 -71.54 -29.05 -26.36
N GLN A 720 -71.45 -29.88 -27.40
CA GLN A 720 -72.61 -30.27 -28.20
C GLN A 720 -73.24 -31.52 -27.57
N THR A 721 -74.26 -31.31 -26.74
CA THR A 721 -75.25 -32.34 -26.44
C THR A 721 -75.92 -32.75 -27.76
N SER A 722 -75.55 -33.90 -28.30
CA SER A 722 -76.17 -34.43 -29.52
C SER A 722 -77.60 -34.88 -29.22
N GLU A 723 -78.55 -34.46 -30.04
CA GLU A 723 -79.97 -34.73 -29.84
C GLU A 723 -80.32 -36.20 -30.09
N SER A 724 -81.44 -36.63 -29.51
CA SER A 724 -81.87 -38.03 -29.49
C SER A 724 -82.35 -38.54 -30.85
N TYR A 725 -81.59 -39.47 -31.44
CA TYR A 725 -82.14 -40.43 -32.41
C TYR A 725 -82.75 -41.63 -31.68
N PHE A 726 -83.87 -41.39 -30.99
CA PHE A 726 -84.78 -42.48 -30.62
C PHE A 726 -85.53 -42.94 -31.87
N LEU A 727 -85.05 -44.02 -32.49
CA LEU A 727 -85.83 -44.75 -33.48
C LEU A 727 -86.82 -45.65 -32.75
N GLU A 728 -88.11 -45.37 -32.90
CA GLU A 728 -89.19 -46.25 -32.45
C GLU A 728 -89.21 -47.54 -33.29
N ASN A 729 -88.48 -48.56 -32.83
CA ASN A 729 -88.72 -49.96 -33.18
C ASN A 729 -88.64 -50.79 -31.89
N GLY A 730 -89.71 -51.54 -31.61
CA GLY A 730 -89.91 -52.23 -30.33
C GLY A 730 -89.13 -53.53 -30.14
N ASP A 731 -87.96 -53.66 -30.78
CA ASP A 731 -87.12 -54.85 -30.67
C ASP A 731 -86.20 -54.74 -29.44
N SER A 732 -86.38 -55.64 -28.48
CA SER A 732 -85.56 -55.69 -27.27
C SER A 732 -84.13 -56.16 -27.59
N ILE A 733 -83.17 -55.23 -27.50
CA ILE A 733 -81.73 -55.53 -27.69
C ILE A 733 -81.34 -56.70 -26.77
N PRO A 734 -80.94 -57.86 -27.33
CA PRO A 734 -80.60 -59.02 -26.51
C PRO A 734 -79.40 -58.71 -25.61
N VAL A 735 -79.44 -59.17 -24.36
CA VAL A 735 -78.35 -58.98 -23.37
C VAL A 735 -76.99 -59.42 -23.92
N ASN A 736 -76.97 -60.41 -24.83
CA ASN A 736 -75.78 -60.85 -25.56
C ASN A 736 -75.18 -59.75 -26.46
N GLN A 737 -75.99 -59.01 -27.24
CA GLN A 737 -75.49 -57.89 -28.05
C GLN A 737 -74.93 -56.77 -27.16
N LEU A 738 -75.54 -56.53 -25.99
CA LEU A 738 -75.07 -55.56 -25.01
C LEU A 738 -73.71 -55.98 -24.41
N LEU A 739 -73.56 -57.25 -24.01
CA LEU A 739 -72.27 -57.83 -23.57
C LEU A 739 -71.18 -57.69 -24.65
N THR A 740 -71.46 -58.11 -25.89
CA THR A 740 -70.51 -58.00 -27.00
C THR A 740 -70.17 -56.55 -27.35
N SER A 741 -71.12 -55.61 -27.22
CA SER A 741 -70.86 -54.17 -27.41
C SER A 741 -69.91 -53.61 -26.35
N ILE A 742 -70.05 -54.07 -25.10
CA ILE A 742 -69.16 -53.70 -23.98
C ILE A 742 -67.78 -54.34 -24.12
N GLU A 743 -67.69 -55.56 -24.64
CA GLU A 743 -66.43 -56.26 -24.91
C GLU A 743 -65.65 -55.62 -26.08
N ASN A 744 -66.36 -55.13 -27.10
CA ASN A 744 -65.78 -54.44 -28.25
C ASN A 744 -65.41 -52.97 -27.97
N TYR A 745 -65.85 -52.38 -26.86
CA TYR A 745 -65.51 -51.00 -26.50
C TYR A 745 -64.07 -50.89 -25.95
N ARG A 746 -63.08 -50.86 -26.84
CA ARG A 746 -61.70 -50.48 -26.52
C ARG A 746 -61.45 -49.01 -26.89
N ASP A 747 -61.56 -48.11 -25.92
CA ASP A 747 -60.94 -46.79 -26.01
C ASP A 747 -59.45 -46.92 -25.62
N PRO A 748 -58.49 -46.62 -26.51
CA PRO A 748 -57.07 -46.73 -26.20
C PRO A 748 -56.57 -45.73 -25.14
N ASN A 749 -57.36 -44.71 -24.81
CA ASN A 749 -57.07 -43.75 -23.73
C ASN A 749 -57.87 -44.05 -22.44
N ALA A 750 -58.46 -45.25 -22.31
CA ALA A 750 -59.20 -45.66 -21.13
C ALA A 750 -58.31 -45.77 -19.88
N ASN A 751 -58.39 -44.78 -18.99
CA ASN A 751 -57.82 -44.88 -17.63
C ASN A 751 -58.31 -46.15 -16.91
N SER A 752 -57.48 -46.72 -16.04
CA SER A 752 -57.71 -48.01 -15.35
C SER A 752 -59.10 -48.13 -14.68
N SER A 753 -59.64 -47.02 -14.16
CA SER A 753 -60.98 -46.97 -13.56
C SER A 753 -62.10 -47.27 -14.55
N LEU A 754 -61.96 -46.90 -15.83
CA LEU A 754 -62.95 -47.20 -16.87
C LEU A 754 -63.01 -48.70 -17.15
N LEU A 755 -61.84 -49.35 -17.24
CA LEU A 755 -61.72 -50.81 -17.41
C LEU A 755 -62.32 -51.58 -16.22
N LEU A 756 -62.17 -51.06 -15.00
CA LEU A 756 -62.79 -51.64 -13.81
C LEU A 756 -64.32 -51.52 -13.83
N ILE A 757 -64.87 -50.35 -14.18
CA ILE A 757 -66.32 -50.15 -14.35
C ILE A 757 -66.86 -51.05 -15.48
N GLN A 758 -66.16 -51.15 -16.61
CA GLN A 758 -66.47 -52.03 -17.74
C GLN A 758 -66.49 -53.51 -17.31
N SER A 759 -65.55 -53.94 -16.47
CA SER A 759 -65.54 -55.29 -15.89
C SER A 759 -66.72 -55.53 -14.95
N GLY A 760 -67.09 -54.55 -14.12
CA GLY A 760 -68.25 -54.62 -13.23
C GLY A 760 -69.57 -54.71 -14.00
N LEU A 761 -69.71 -53.92 -15.08
CA LEU A 761 -70.88 -53.92 -15.94
C LEU A 761 -71.02 -55.24 -16.70
N ARG A 762 -69.89 -55.83 -17.13
CA ARG A 762 -69.85 -57.19 -17.71
C ARG A 762 -70.29 -58.25 -16.69
N ARG A 763 -69.84 -58.17 -15.43
CA ARG A 763 -70.30 -59.05 -14.34
C ARG A 763 -71.81 -58.92 -14.11
N LEU A 764 -72.33 -57.69 -14.04
CA LEU A 764 -73.76 -57.40 -13.87
C LEU A 764 -74.61 -58.04 -14.97
N LEU A 765 -74.30 -57.77 -16.24
CA LEU A 765 -75.05 -58.29 -17.38
C LEU A 765 -74.93 -59.82 -17.52
N THR A 766 -73.79 -60.40 -17.12
CA THR A 766 -73.61 -61.85 -17.08
C THR A 766 -74.48 -62.51 -16.00
N ALA A 767 -74.59 -61.91 -14.80
CA ALA A 767 -75.47 -62.41 -13.75
C ALA A 767 -76.96 -62.36 -14.17
N ILE A 768 -77.39 -61.24 -14.78
CA ILE A 768 -78.75 -61.07 -15.32
C ILE A 768 -79.04 -62.09 -16.44
N ARG A 769 -78.05 -62.44 -17.27
CA ARG A 769 -78.18 -63.46 -18.32
C ARG A 769 -78.34 -64.89 -17.77
N ILE A 770 -77.68 -65.22 -16.65
CA ILE A 770 -77.69 -66.59 -16.10
C ILE A 770 -79.00 -66.90 -15.38
N GLU A 771 -79.50 -65.97 -14.55
CA GLU A 771 -80.71 -66.19 -13.75
C GLU A 771 -81.54 -64.90 -13.66
N PRO A 772 -82.47 -64.66 -14.62
CA PRO A 772 -83.20 -63.40 -14.74
C PRO A 772 -84.37 -63.27 -13.74
N THR A 773 -84.16 -63.65 -12.48
CA THR A 773 -85.11 -63.39 -11.40
C THR A 773 -84.95 -61.97 -10.87
N THR A 774 -86.04 -61.36 -10.42
CA THR A 774 -86.05 -59.97 -9.93
C THR A 774 -85.06 -59.76 -8.78
N ASP A 775 -84.93 -60.74 -7.89
CA ASP A 775 -84.05 -60.66 -6.72
C ASP A 775 -82.57 -60.81 -7.08
N VAL A 776 -82.22 -61.71 -8.02
CA VAL A 776 -80.84 -61.82 -8.53
C VAL A 776 -80.45 -60.55 -9.28
N MET A 777 -81.33 -60.00 -10.13
CA MET A 777 -81.08 -58.72 -10.80
C MET A 777 -80.90 -57.57 -9.81
N ASN A 778 -81.79 -57.44 -8.82
CA ASN A 778 -81.68 -56.42 -7.77
C ASN A 778 -80.40 -56.58 -6.94
N ASN A 779 -79.96 -57.81 -6.68
CA ASN A 779 -78.73 -58.09 -5.95
C ASN A 779 -77.48 -57.73 -6.78
N ALA A 780 -77.44 -58.15 -8.05
CA ALA A 780 -76.34 -57.85 -8.96
C ALA A 780 -76.21 -56.34 -9.21
N VAL A 781 -77.31 -55.61 -9.43
CA VAL A 781 -77.30 -54.14 -9.56
C VAL A 781 -76.75 -53.49 -8.29
N ARG A 782 -77.15 -53.96 -7.10
CA ARG A 782 -76.64 -53.43 -5.82
C ARG A 782 -75.13 -53.66 -5.67
N CYS A 783 -74.64 -54.85 -6.00
CA CYS A 783 -73.21 -55.15 -5.98
C CYS A 783 -72.42 -54.29 -6.97
N PHE A 784 -72.92 -54.10 -8.20
CA PHE A 784 -72.27 -53.24 -9.19
C PHE A 784 -72.22 -51.76 -8.75
N LEU A 785 -73.30 -51.25 -8.15
CA LEU A 785 -73.34 -49.87 -7.64
C LEU A 785 -72.40 -49.67 -6.45
N GLU A 786 -72.28 -50.65 -5.54
CA GLU A 786 -71.33 -50.56 -4.42
C GLU A 786 -69.87 -50.74 -4.87
N ASP A 787 -69.60 -51.61 -5.86
CA ASP A 787 -68.30 -51.71 -6.55
C ASP A 787 -67.89 -50.35 -7.16
N CYS A 788 -68.80 -49.70 -7.90
CA CYS A 788 -68.55 -48.39 -8.50
C CYS A 788 -68.35 -47.32 -7.42
N ARG A 789 -69.21 -47.28 -6.40
CA ARG A 789 -69.11 -46.34 -5.29
C ARG A 789 -67.77 -46.45 -4.56
N ARG A 790 -67.30 -47.67 -4.31
CA ARG A 790 -66.00 -47.94 -3.73
C ARG A 790 -64.87 -47.44 -4.64
N GLN A 791 -64.89 -47.77 -5.94
CA GLN A 791 -63.89 -47.29 -6.89
C GLN A 791 -63.84 -45.75 -6.97
N PHE A 792 -64.99 -45.06 -6.89
CA PHE A 792 -65.02 -43.60 -6.80
C PHE A 792 -64.45 -43.07 -5.48
N SER A 793 -64.73 -43.72 -4.33
CA SER A 793 -64.16 -43.33 -3.03
C SER A 793 -62.64 -43.58 -2.95
N ASP A 794 -62.16 -44.70 -3.51
CA ASP A 794 -60.73 -45.04 -3.57
C ASP A 794 -59.99 -44.06 -4.51
N ALA A 795 -60.59 -43.70 -5.66
CA ALA A 795 -60.05 -42.68 -6.56
C ALA A 795 -60.07 -41.27 -5.96
N GLU A 796 -61.13 -40.89 -5.22
CA GLU A 796 -61.20 -39.60 -4.51
C GLU A 796 -60.14 -39.54 -3.39
N ALA A 797 -59.89 -40.66 -2.70
CA ALA A 797 -58.82 -40.76 -1.71
C ALA A 797 -57.44 -40.57 -2.35
N GLN A 798 -57.17 -41.21 -3.51
CA GLN A 798 -55.92 -41.01 -4.25
C GLN A 798 -55.75 -39.55 -4.69
N VAL A 799 -56.79 -38.92 -5.26
CA VAL A 799 -56.73 -37.51 -5.68
C VAL A 799 -56.51 -36.58 -4.48
N ARG A 800 -57.09 -36.88 -3.31
CA ARG A 800 -56.81 -36.12 -2.07
C ARG A 800 -55.36 -36.26 -1.60
N GLU A 801 -54.76 -37.44 -1.75
CA GLU A 801 -53.34 -37.69 -1.41
C GLU A 801 -52.39 -37.04 -2.42
N ASP A 802 -52.67 -37.14 -3.72
CA ASP A 802 -51.90 -36.47 -4.78
C ASP A 802 -51.89 -34.95 -4.57
N LEU A 803 -53.04 -34.36 -4.21
CA LEU A 803 -53.16 -32.95 -3.85
C LEU A 803 -52.38 -32.58 -2.58
N ARG A 804 -52.32 -33.47 -1.57
CA ARG A 804 -51.49 -33.27 -0.37
C ARG A 804 -50.01 -33.23 -0.74
N VAL A 805 -49.54 -34.21 -1.53
CA VAL A 805 -48.14 -34.28 -2.00
C VAL A 805 -47.78 -33.07 -2.87
N ILE A 806 -48.68 -32.60 -3.74
CA ILE A 806 -48.48 -31.39 -4.54
C ILE A 806 -48.39 -30.13 -3.64
N SER A 807 -49.22 -30.03 -2.59
CA SER A 807 -49.16 -28.91 -1.64
C SER A 807 -47.85 -28.92 -0.84
N GLU A 808 -47.40 -30.08 -0.37
CA GLU A 808 -46.15 -30.21 0.39
C GLU A 808 -44.92 -29.95 -0.49
N ALA A 809 -44.94 -30.37 -1.76
CA ALA A 809 -43.91 -30.03 -2.74
C ALA A 809 -43.89 -28.51 -3.05
N LYS A 810 -45.05 -27.87 -3.21
CA LYS A 810 -45.16 -26.42 -3.35
C LYS A 810 -44.55 -25.71 -2.14
N ASP A 811 -44.95 -26.07 -0.92
CA ASP A 811 -44.49 -25.39 0.29
C ASP A 811 -42.99 -25.63 0.57
N ALA A 812 -42.44 -26.78 0.15
CA ALA A 812 -41.01 -27.03 0.15
C ALA A 812 -40.24 -26.16 -0.86
N LEU A 813 -40.79 -25.97 -2.07
CA LEU A 813 -40.24 -25.05 -3.07
C LEU A 813 -40.33 -23.59 -2.63
N GLU A 814 -41.43 -23.19 -2.01
CA GLU A 814 -41.63 -21.83 -1.49
C GLU A 814 -40.70 -21.53 -0.31
N LYS A 815 -40.44 -22.52 0.57
CA LYS A 815 -39.39 -22.42 1.59
C LYS A 815 -37.99 -22.28 0.98
N ARG A 816 -37.65 -23.10 -0.03
CA ARG A 816 -36.36 -23.00 -0.74
C ARG A 816 -36.16 -21.63 -1.39
N LEU A 817 -37.13 -21.17 -2.18
CA LEU A 817 -37.10 -19.87 -2.85
C LEU A 817 -36.94 -18.71 -1.86
N ASN A 818 -37.60 -18.77 -0.70
CA ASN A 818 -37.42 -17.76 0.34
C ASN A 818 -36.03 -17.83 1.01
N SER A 819 -35.45 -19.02 1.20
CA SER A 819 -34.07 -19.14 1.72
C SER A 819 -33.02 -18.62 0.73
N GLU A 820 -33.16 -18.93 -0.56
CA GLU A 820 -32.28 -18.47 -1.64
C GLU A 820 -32.36 -16.94 -1.81
N LYS A 821 -33.57 -16.39 -1.80
CA LYS A 821 -33.82 -14.95 -1.79
C LYS A 821 -33.16 -14.25 -0.59
N MET A 822 -33.09 -14.88 0.58
CA MET A 822 -32.36 -14.33 1.73
C MET A 822 -30.84 -14.42 1.57
N SER A 823 -30.32 -15.46 0.92
CA SER A 823 -28.89 -15.52 0.53
C SER A 823 -28.51 -14.34 -0.36
N TRP A 824 -29.27 -14.09 -1.43
CA TRP A 824 -29.03 -12.96 -2.34
C TRP A 824 -29.16 -11.59 -1.66
N ILE A 825 -30.02 -11.45 -0.64
CA ILE A 825 -30.11 -10.21 0.16
C ILE A 825 -28.84 -10.04 1.00
N MET A 826 -28.37 -11.06 1.71
CA MET A 826 -27.14 -11.00 2.50
C MET A 826 -25.90 -10.77 1.63
N GLU A 827 -25.82 -11.44 0.46
CA GLU A 827 -24.75 -11.25 -0.52
C GLU A 827 -24.73 -9.81 -1.06
N ARG A 828 -25.90 -9.24 -1.38
CA ARG A 828 -26.01 -7.83 -1.81
C ARG A 828 -25.61 -6.87 -0.70
N GLU A 829 -26.07 -7.06 0.53
CA GLU A 829 -25.69 -6.24 1.69
C GLU A 829 -24.19 -6.35 2.01
N GLN A 830 -23.58 -7.54 1.85
CA GLN A 830 -22.14 -7.74 1.99
C GLN A 830 -21.34 -7.00 0.90
N LEU A 831 -21.79 -7.05 -0.36
CA LEU A 831 -21.18 -6.34 -1.48
C LEU A 831 -21.34 -4.81 -1.35
N GLU A 832 -22.52 -4.33 -0.95
CA GLU A 832 -22.75 -2.92 -0.62
C GLU A 832 -21.81 -2.47 0.50
N ALA A 833 -21.70 -3.23 1.59
CA ALA A 833 -20.78 -2.95 2.70
C ALA A 833 -19.29 -3.01 2.31
N GLN A 834 -18.92 -3.79 1.29
CA GLN A 834 -17.56 -3.83 0.74
C GLN A 834 -17.28 -2.61 -0.17
N MET A 835 -18.22 -2.25 -1.03
CA MET A 835 -18.15 -1.03 -1.85
C MET A 835 -18.06 0.23 -0.99
N ASP A 836 -18.78 0.27 0.13
CA ASP A 836 -18.71 1.36 1.11
C ASP A 836 -17.33 1.45 1.81
N ARG A 837 -16.64 0.32 2.04
CA ARG A 837 -15.26 0.32 2.54
C ARG A 837 -14.30 0.91 1.49
N TYR A 838 -14.41 0.50 0.23
CA TYR A 838 -13.58 1.05 -0.84
C TYR A 838 -13.84 2.55 -1.08
N ARG A 839 -15.10 3.02 -0.98
CA ARG A 839 -15.41 4.46 -1.06
C ARG A 839 -14.70 5.25 0.04
N ARG A 840 -14.79 4.79 1.29
CA ARG A 840 -14.11 5.43 2.44
C ARG A 840 -12.58 5.38 2.33
N GLN A 841 -12.01 4.31 1.76
CA GLN A 841 -10.57 4.24 1.46
C GLN A 841 -10.14 5.24 0.38
N SER A 842 -10.98 5.46 -0.64
CA SER A 842 -10.75 6.48 -1.68
C SER A 842 -10.84 7.90 -1.10
N GLU A 843 -11.82 8.16 -0.23
CA GLU A 843 -11.97 9.42 0.51
C GLU A 843 -10.77 9.68 1.45
N GLN A 844 -10.28 8.64 2.14
CA GLN A 844 -9.05 8.72 2.95
C GLN A 844 -7.80 9.02 2.10
N LEU A 845 -7.65 8.37 0.93
CA LEU A 845 -6.56 8.66 0.00
C LEU A 845 -6.61 10.12 -0.49
N ALA A 846 -7.80 10.68 -0.74
CA ALA A 846 -7.96 12.09 -1.09
C ALA A 846 -7.57 13.03 0.08
N SER A 847 -7.88 12.67 1.33
CA SER A 847 -7.41 13.43 2.51
C SER A 847 -5.89 13.39 2.63
N VAL A 848 -5.27 12.21 2.54
CA VAL A 848 -3.81 12.03 2.62
C VAL A 848 -3.09 12.76 1.48
N GLN A 849 -3.66 12.82 0.27
CA GLN A 849 -3.13 13.64 -0.82
C GLN A 849 -3.20 15.14 -0.51
N LYS A 850 -4.31 15.62 0.09
CA LYS A 850 -4.47 17.01 0.51
C LYS A 850 -3.52 17.39 1.64
N GLU A 851 -3.35 16.52 2.63
CA GLU A 851 -2.38 16.67 3.73
C GLU A 851 -0.94 16.70 3.19
N ARG A 852 -0.60 15.81 2.25
CA ARG A 852 0.70 15.83 1.55
C ARG A 852 0.95 17.13 0.80
N LEU A 853 -0.08 17.70 0.14
CA LEU A 853 0.02 19.01 -0.50
C LEU A 853 0.23 20.14 0.53
N CYS A 854 -0.44 20.08 1.68
CA CYS A 854 -0.24 21.02 2.79
C CYS A 854 1.21 20.94 3.31
N MET A 855 1.69 19.74 3.66
CA MET A 855 3.06 19.50 4.11
C MET A 855 4.11 19.93 3.08
N MET A 856 3.89 19.72 1.78
CA MET A 856 4.81 20.24 0.74
C MET A 856 4.81 21.78 0.69
N SER A 857 3.66 22.43 0.90
CA SER A 857 3.60 23.90 0.96
C SER A 857 4.32 24.46 2.19
N GLU A 858 4.18 23.81 3.34
CA GLU A 858 4.86 24.15 4.60
C GLU A 858 6.37 23.91 4.52
N LEU A 859 6.80 22.77 3.96
CA LEU A 859 8.21 22.48 3.70
C LEU A 859 8.84 23.48 2.72
N ASN A 860 8.11 23.91 1.68
CA ASN A 860 8.60 24.92 0.76
C ASN A 860 8.66 26.32 1.41
N ALA A 861 7.69 26.67 2.27
CA ALA A 861 7.75 27.90 3.07
C ALA A 861 8.93 27.88 4.06
N GLY A 862 9.16 26.75 4.74
CA GLY A 862 10.33 26.54 5.60
C GLY A 862 11.66 26.60 4.84
N ARG A 863 11.71 26.07 3.61
CA ARG A 863 12.86 26.20 2.70
C ARG A 863 13.15 27.67 2.36
N ILE A 864 12.12 28.43 1.98
CA ILE A 864 12.26 29.87 1.68
C ILE A 864 12.75 30.63 2.91
N GLN A 865 12.20 30.35 4.10
CA GLN A 865 12.71 30.94 5.35
C GLN A 865 14.18 30.57 5.62
N MET A 866 14.58 29.31 5.41
CA MET A 866 15.99 28.91 5.55
C MET A 866 16.91 29.59 4.53
N GLU A 867 16.42 29.87 3.31
CA GLU A 867 17.15 30.62 2.29
C GLU A 867 17.27 32.11 2.67
N GLU A 868 16.24 32.73 3.24
CA GLU A 868 16.33 34.06 3.85
C GLU A 868 17.32 34.11 5.03
N TYR A 869 17.26 33.15 5.96
CA TYR A 869 18.20 33.09 7.08
C TYR A 869 19.65 32.91 6.59
N ARG A 870 19.88 32.09 5.56
CA ARG A 870 21.20 31.96 4.92
C ARG A 870 21.67 33.25 4.25
N ALA A 871 20.77 34.01 3.61
CA ALA A 871 21.11 35.31 3.04
C ALA A 871 21.49 36.33 4.12
N ARG A 872 20.72 36.42 5.22
CA ARG A 872 21.03 37.29 6.37
C ARG A 872 22.33 36.89 7.07
N LEU A 873 22.63 35.59 7.15
CA LEU A 873 23.91 35.11 7.69
C LEU A 873 25.09 35.53 6.82
N ARG A 874 25.01 35.43 5.48
CA ARG A 874 26.06 35.94 4.58
C ARG A 874 26.29 37.44 4.77
N GLN A 875 25.21 38.23 4.80
CA GLN A 875 25.30 39.68 5.05
C GLN A 875 25.96 40.02 6.39
N LEU A 876 25.71 39.22 7.44
CA LEU A 876 26.37 39.38 8.74
C LEU A 876 27.85 38.91 8.71
N THR A 877 28.20 37.93 7.89
CA THR A 877 29.60 37.53 7.65
C THR A 877 30.36 38.61 6.89
N GLU A 878 29.79 39.17 5.82
CA GLU A 878 30.35 40.30 5.06
C GLU A 878 30.59 41.52 5.98
N GLN A 879 29.63 41.83 6.84
CA GLN A 879 29.79 42.89 7.86
C GLN A 879 30.90 42.56 8.86
N LEU A 880 30.98 41.32 9.36
CA LEU A 880 32.05 40.90 10.27
C LEU A 880 33.42 40.97 9.60
N GLU A 881 33.52 40.59 8.32
CA GLU A 881 34.75 40.67 7.53
C GLU A 881 35.22 42.13 7.39
N THR A 882 34.32 43.07 7.05
CA THR A 882 34.68 44.51 7.02
C THR A 882 35.18 45.00 8.38
N VAL A 883 34.54 44.62 9.50
CA VAL A 883 34.99 44.98 10.86
C VAL A 883 36.33 44.32 11.22
N THR A 884 36.65 43.13 10.71
CA THR A 884 37.99 42.54 10.88
C THR A 884 39.06 43.24 10.06
N VAL A 885 38.75 43.70 8.85
CA VAL A 885 39.68 44.52 8.03
C VAL A 885 39.92 45.88 8.70
N GLU A 886 38.87 46.52 9.24
CA GLU A 886 39.00 47.74 10.04
C GLU A 886 39.89 47.50 11.28
N ARG A 887 39.62 46.44 12.07
CA ARG A 887 40.45 46.04 13.22
C ARG A 887 41.92 45.87 12.82
N ASP A 888 42.18 45.14 11.73
CA ASP A 888 43.55 44.83 11.32
C ASP A 888 44.28 46.06 10.76
N SER A 889 43.57 47.00 10.15
CA SER A 889 44.12 48.33 9.81
C SER A 889 44.45 49.16 11.05
N VAL A 890 43.64 49.09 12.11
CA VAL A 890 43.90 49.75 13.41
C VAL A 890 45.08 49.08 14.12
N THR A 891 45.24 47.76 14.02
CA THR A 891 46.42 47.05 14.55
C THR A 891 47.69 47.45 13.80
N GLN A 892 47.68 47.49 12.45
CA GLN A 892 48.80 48.00 11.66
C GLN A 892 49.15 49.46 12.01
N LEU A 893 48.14 50.30 12.28
CA LEU A 893 48.36 51.68 12.71
C LEU A 893 48.99 51.74 14.12
N ALA A 894 48.56 50.88 15.04
CA ALA A 894 49.16 50.77 16.38
C ALA A 894 50.61 50.28 16.34
N ASP A 895 50.91 49.26 15.51
CA ASP A 895 52.27 48.77 15.27
C ASP A 895 53.16 49.88 14.66
N ALA A 896 52.61 50.67 13.73
CA ALA A 896 53.31 51.81 13.13
C ALA A 896 53.61 52.91 14.17
N PHE A 897 52.65 53.25 15.05
CA PHE A 897 52.89 54.18 16.16
C PHE A 897 53.91 53.63 17.16
N GLN A 898 53.86 52.33 17.50
CA GLN A 898 54.84 51.71 18.38
C GLN A 898 56.25 51.72 17.78
N LYS A 899 56.37 51.53 16.46
CA LYS A 899 57.65 51.66 15.75
C LYS A 899 58.16 53.10 15.74
N LEU A 900 57.27 54.09 15.55
CA LEU A 900 57.64 55.52 15.63
C LEU A 900 58.13 55.93 17.02
N ASP A 901 57.49 55.42 18.08
CA ASP A 901 57.92 55.62 19.48
C ASP A 901 59.28 54.95 19.75
N GLN A 902 59.53 53.75 19.22
CA GLN A 902 60.84 53.10 19.31
C GLN A 902 61.93 53.90 18.58
N GLU A 903 61.66 54.40 17.38
CA GLU A 903 62.59 55.22 16.59
C GLU A 903 62.90 56.55 17.30
N SER A 904 61.86 57.24 17.80
CA SER A 904 61.98 58.43 18.65
C SER A 904 62.82 58.17 19.91
N GLN A 905 62.54 57.10 20.65
CA GLN A 905 63.32 56.73 21.83
C GLN A 905 64.76 56.35 21.51
N GLU A 906 65.06 55.84 20.31
CA GLU A 906 66.44 55.65 19.87
C GLU A 906 67.13 56.97 19.52
N GLU A 907 66.46 57.92 18.88
CA GLU A 907 67.01 59.25 18.60
C GLU A 907 67.30 60.03 19.90
N VAL A 908 66.40 59.97 20.88
CA VAL A 908 66.64 60.54 22.23
C VAL A 908 67.84 59.87 22.92
N LYS A 909 68.00 58.53 22.81
CA LYS A 909 69.19 57.83 23.34
C LYS A 909 70.48 58.27 22.62
N LYS A 910 70.44 58.48 21.30
CA LYS A 910 71.59 58.96 20.51
C LYS A 910 71.95 60.39 20.91
N ALA A 911 70.97 61.28 21.06
CA ALA A 911 71.17 62.66 21.51
C ALA A 911 71.78 62.72 22.93
N ASN A 912 71.22 61.97 23.88
CA ASN A 912 71.74 61.90 25.24
C ASN A 912 73.18 61.37 25.28
N ALA A 913 73.52 60.35 24.49
CA ALA A 913 74.89 59.83 24.41
C ALA A 913 75.91 60.85 23.87
N VAL A 914 75.48 61.79 23.01
CA VAL A 914 76.33 62.91 22.56
C VAL A 914 76.45 63.99 23.66
N ILE A 915 75.37 64.25 24.41
CA ILE A 915 75.41 65.16 25.56
C ILE A 915 76.36 64.61 26.64
N ASP A 916 76.24 63.34 27.03
CA ASP A 916 77.13 62.66 28.00
C ASP A 916 78.61 62.77 27.59
N GLU A 917 78.91 62.61 26.29
CA GLU A 917 80.26 62.73 25.74
C GLU A 917 80.77 64.18 25.73
N LEU A 918 79.92 65.17 25.44
CA LEU A 918 80.27 66.59 25.54
C LEU A 918 80.48 67.03 26.99
N GLU A 919 79.66 66.58 27.94
CA GLU A 919 79.88 66.81 29.37
C GLU A 919 81.22 66.19 29.83
N ARG A 920 81.54 64.98 29.37
CA ARG A 920 82.81 64.31 29.65
C ARG A 920 84.02 65.09 29.09
N GLN A 921 83.90 65.67 27.90
CA GLN A 921 84.94 66.53 27.32
C GLN A 921 85.12 67.83 28.13
N LEU A 922 84.02 68.50 28.51
CA LEU A 922 84.06 69.70 29.34
C LEU A 922 84.64 69.44 30.74
N LEU A 923 84.34 68.29 31.35
CA LEU A 923 84.91 67.87 32.64
C LEU A 923 86.42 67.61 32.55
N ASN A 924 86.91 67.00 31.46
CA ASN A 924 88.34 66.82 31.23
C ASN A 924 89.07 68.17 31.12
N VAL A 925 88.60 69.07 30.25
CA VAL A 925 89.25 70.39 30.06
C VAL A 925 89.17 71.23 31.34
N ARG A 926 88.09 71.10 32.12
CA ARG A 926 88.02 71.72 33.46
C ARG A 926 89.09 71.16 34.40
N ALA A 927 89.35 69.86 34.42
CA ALA A 927 90.39 69.26 35.25
C ALA A 927 91.80 69.72 34.81
N GLU A 928 92.03 69.86 33.51
CA GLU A 928 93.27 70.41 32.94
C GLU A 928 93.48 71.88 33.33
N LEU A 929 92.42 72.71 33.27
CA LEU A 929 92.43 74.09 33.75
C LEU A 929 92.69 74.21 35.26
N GLU A 930 92.06 73.36 36.08
CA GLU A 930 92.30 73.35 37.54
C GLU A 930 93.74 72.87 37.86
N SER A 931 94.30 71.95 37.08
CA SER A 931 95.71 71.52 37.17
C SER A 931 96.67 72.65 36.81
N CYS A 932 96.49 73.31 35.66
CA CYS A 932 97.35 74.43 35.23
C CYS A 932 97.29 75.60 36.22
N ARG A 933 96.11 75.85 36.81
CA ARG A 933 95.94 76.90 37.84
C ARG A 933 96.71 76.56 39.12
N ALA A 934 96.72 75.29 39.55
CA ALA A 934 97.50 74.84 40.68
C ALA A 934 99.03 74.99 40.43
N GLU A 935 99.52 74.64 39.23
CA GLU A 935 100.92 74.87 38.87
C GLU A 935 101.29 76.37 38.90
N GLN A 936 100.38 77.25 38.46
CA GLN A 936 100.60 78.70 38.48
C GLN A 936 100.67 79.27 39.91
N GLU A 937 99.92 78.72 40.87
CA GLU A 937 100.04 79.10 42.29
C GLU A 937 101.32 78.55 42.93
N VAL A 938 101.78 77.35 42.56
CA VAL A 938 103.08 76.81 43.01
C VAL A 938 104.22 77.73 42.56
N ARG A 939 104.24 78.18 41.29
CA ARG A 939 105.26 79.13 40.81
C ARG A 939 105.25 80.45 41.60
N LYS A 940 104.08 80.97 41.98
CA LYS A 940 103.93 82.25 42.71
C LYS A 940 104.42 82.23 44.16
N THR A 941 104.75 81.06 44.73
CA THR A 941 105.30 80.95 46.10
C THR A 941 106.81 80.64 46.16
N GLY A 942 107.45 80.41 45.00
CA GLY A 942 108.90 80.22 44.89
C GLY A 942 109.67 81.53 45.03
N LYS A 943 110.41 81.69 46.14
CA LYS A 943 111.42 82.75 46.25
C LYS A 943 112.69 82.35 45.47
N ASP A 944 112.91 82.98 44.33
CA ASP A 944 114.08 83.86 44.15
C ASP A 944 113.93 84.72 42.88
N GLY A 945 114.41 85.96 42.94
CA GLY A 945 114.11 86.97 41.92
C GLY A 945 115.10 87.00 40.77
N THR A 946 114.68 86.60 39.57
CA THR A 946 115.29 87.01 38.29
C THR A 946 114.19 87.26 37.27
N VAL A 947 114.36 88.25 36.39
CA VAL A 947 113.31 88.66 35.43
C VAL A 947 113.38 87.81 34.16
N GLN A 948 112.29 87.10 33.87
CA GLN A 948 111.84 86.73 32.53
C GLN A 948 110.35 87.10 32.47
N SER A 949 109.94 87.88 31.48
CA SER A 949 108.64 88.59 31.53
C SER A 949 107.91 88.68 30.19
N GLU A 950 108.11 87.69 29.30
CA GLU A 950 107.44 87.61 27.99
C GLU A 950 106.85 86.21 27.71
N ASP A 951 107.50 85.11 28.15
CA ASP A 951 107.02 83.74 27.89
C ASP A 951 105.71 83.35 28.62
N ASP A 952 105.52 83.76 29.89
CA ASP A 952 104.33 83.38 30.68
C ASP A 952 103.02 84.01 30.14
N THR A 953 103.10 85.09 29.35
CA THR A 953 101.93 85.77 28.76
C THR A 953 101.37 85.08 27.52
N ASP A 954 102.21 84.46 26.69
CA ASP A 954 101.73 83.79 25.48
C ASP A 954 101.08 82.43 25.78
N CYS A 955 101.53 81.73 26.84
CA CYS A 955 100.88 80.52 27.32
C CYS A 955 99.41 80.76 27.73
N VAL A 956 99.11 81.87 28.43
CA VAL A 956 97.73 82.25 28.79
C VAL A 956 96.90 82.61 27.54
N ARG A 957 97.51 83.31 26.58
CA ARG A 957 96.87 83.73 25.33
C ARG A 957 96.49 82.54 24.44
N GLU A 958 97.36 81.54 24.36
CA GLU A 958 97.12 80.31 23.61
C GLU A 958 96.01 79.47 24.27
N PHE A 959 96.03 79.32 25.61
CA PHE A 959 94.97 78.64 26.37
C PHE A 959 93.59 79.31 26.25
N LEU A 960 93.50 80.65 26.33
CA LEU A 960 92.23 81.36 26.10
C LEU A 960 91.72 81.15 24.66
N GLY A 961 92.65 81.12 23.70
CA GLY A 961 92.34 80.77 22.30
C GLY A 961 91.86 79.33 22.11
N GLU A 962 92.22 78.37 22.97
CA GLU A 962 91.69 76.99 22.93
C GLU A 962 90.36 76.85 23.68
N GLY A 963 90.21 77.50 24.84
CA GLY A 963 88.94 77.56 25.56
C GLY A 963 87.81 78.15 24.70
N GLY A 964 88.09 79.22 23.94
CA GLY A 964 87.15 79.80 22.99
C GLY A 964 86.73 78.83 21.88
N LYS A 965 87.69 78.11 21.27
CA LYS A 965 87.41 77.09 20.24
C LYS A 965 86.56 75.93 20.78
N LEU A 966 86.80 75.50 22.02
CA LEU A 966 86.03 74.41 22.63
C LEU A 966 84.57 74.82 22.89
N ILE A 967 84.35 76.05 23.36
CA ILE A 967 83.00 76.60 23.56
C ILE A 967 82.29 76.77 22.21
N GLU A 968 82.98 77.28 21.18
CA GLU A 968 82.42 77.41 19.83
C GLU A 968 82.09 76.03 19.21
N HIS A 969 82.94 75.02 19.39
CA HIS A 969 82.69 73.63 18.98
C HIS A 969 81.50 73.01 19.72
N PHE A 970 81.38 73.20 21.04
CA PHE A 970 80.23 72.74 21.83
C PHE A 970 78.92 73.37 21.32
N VAL A 971 78.91 74.69 21.11
CA VAL A 971 77.74 75.43 20.63
C VAL A 971 77.34 75.00 19.22
N ASN A 972 78.31 74.76 18.34
CA ASN A 972 78.03 74.26 16.98
C ASN A 972 77.44 72.84 17.01
N ASN A 973 78.00 71.92 17.81
CA ASN A 973 77.48 70.56 17.93
C ASN A 973 76.07 70.53 18.56
N VAL A 974 75.81 71.36 19.58
CA VAL A 974 74.46 71.54 20.13
C VAL A 974 73.50 72.13 19.09
N GLY A 975 73.98 73.05 18.25
CA GLY A 975 73.23 73.58 17.10
C GLY A 975 72.87 72.53 16.06
N GLU A 976 73.81 71.66 15.66
CA GLU A 976 73.54 70.56 14.73
C GLU A 976 72.52 69.56 15.29
N ILE A 977 72.58 69.25 16.59
CA ILE A 977 71.59 68.39 17.27
C ILE A 977 70.20 69.04 17.23
N ILE A 978 70.07 70.32 17.62
CA ILE A 978 68.79 71.04 17.63
C ILE A 978 68.20 71.17 16.22
N SER A 979 69.05 71.46 15.22
CA SER A 979 68.66 71.54 13.81
C SER A 979 68.17 70.19 13.27
N THR A 980 68.81 69.08 13.67
CA THR A 980 68.39 67.71 13.31
C THR A 980 66.97 67.39 13.78
N PHE A 981 66.60 67.84 14.99
CA PHE A 981 65.24 67.70 15.52
C PHE A 981 64.23 68.74 15.02
N LYS A 982 64.61 69.63 14.09
CA LYS A 982 63.82 70.80 13.66
C LYS A 982 63.37 71.69 14.82
N GLY A 983 64.18 71.79 15.86
CA GLY A 983 63.98 72.76 16.93
C GLY A 983 64.08 74.19 16.42
N ASP A 984 63.52 75.14 17.16
CA ASP A 984 63.68 76.55 16.79
C ASP A 984 65.15 76.98 16.91
N GLN A 985 65.62 77.73 15.93
CA GLN A 985 67.04 78.08 15.77
C GLN A 985 67.39 79.36 16.53
N GLU A 986 66.41 80.23 16.80
CA GLU A 986 66.58 81.51 17.50
C GLU A 986 67.32 81.40 18.86
N PRO A 987 67.08 80.38 19.72
CA PRO A 987 67.84 80.21 20.96
C PRO A 987 69.32 79.86 20.75
N VAL A 988 69.63 79.08 19.69
CA VAL A 988 71.01 78.71 19.34
C VAL A 988 71.76 79.92 18.79
N ASP A 989 71.10 80.70 17.92
CA ASP A 989 71.66 81.92 17.35
C ASP A 989 71.85 82.99 18.44
N THR A 990 70.91 83.09 19.39
CA THR A 990 71.04 83.94 20.60
C THR A 990 72.20 83.49 21.49
N MET A 991 72.41 82.19 21.67
CA MET A 991 73.54 81.65 22.42
C MET A 991 74.88 81.94 21.73
N GLN A 992 74.96 81.74 20.40
CA GLN A 992 76.13 82.15 19.60
C GLN A 992 76.40 83.65 19.70
N ALA A 993 75.37 84.50 19.57
CA ALA A 993 75.51 85.95 19.67
C ALA A 993 75.98 86.39 21.07
N THR A 994 75.46 85.76 22.13
CA THR A 994 75.87 86.02 23.51
C THR A 994 77.34 85.66 23.73
N ILE A 995 77.77 84.48 23.30
CA ILE A 995 79.16 84.01 23.46
C ILE A 995 80.13 84.85 22.60
N LYS A 996 79.73 85.22 21.37
CA LYS A 996 80.48 86.19 20.55
C LYS A 996 80.58 87.55 21.25
N SER A 997 79.53 88.01 21.93
CA SER A 997 79.59 89.25 22.72
C SER A 997 80.56 89.17 23.91
N TRP A 998 80.66 88.02 24.59
CA TRP A 998 81.60 87.81 25.69
C TRP A 998 83.04 87.74 25.19
N THR A 999 83.34 86.95 24.15
CA THR A 999 84.69 86.92 23.56
C THR A 999 85.15 88.28 23.01
N VAL A 1000 84.23 89.10 22.48
CA VAL A 1000 84.53 90.49 22.09
C VAL A 1000 84.75 91.39 23.32
N ALA A 1001 83.99 91.21 24.40
CA ALA A 1001 84.19 91.97 25.64
C ALA A 1001 85.53 91.63 26.31
N ASP A 1002 85.89 90.34 26.41
CA ASP A 1002 87.15 89.88 26.99
C ASP A 1002 88.35 90.41 26.17
N VAL A 1003 88.30 90.33 24.83
CA VAL A 1003 89.33 90.91 23.94
C VAL A 1003 89.38 92.44 24.05
N GLN A 1004 88.24 93.11 24.24
CA GLN A 1004 88.19 94.56 24.43
C GLN A 1004 88.79 94.98 25.78
N ASP A 1005 88.55 94.22 26.86
CA ASP A 1005 89.15 94.43 28.18
C ASP A 1005 90.66 94.09 28.17
N GLU A 1006 91.12 93.08 27.43
CA GLU A 1006 92.55 92.83 27.19
C GLU A 1006 93.20 93.99 26.43
N VAL A 1007 92.56 94.51 25.37
CA VAL A 1007 93.07 95.67 24.60
C VAL A 1007 93.05 96.95 25.45
N GLU A 1008 92.07 97.16 26.32
CA GLU A 1008 92.09 98.26 27.29
C GLU A 1008 93.15 98.07 28.38
N HIS A 1009 93.39 96.84 28.86
CA HIS A 1009 94.45 96.53 29.81
C HIS A 1009 95.83 96.78 29.19
N GLU A 1010 96.09 96.24 28.00
CA GLU A 1010 97.34 96.42 27.26
C GLU A 1010 97.56 97.89 26.87
N SER A 1011 96.49 98.64 26.58
CA SER A 1011 96.55 100.09 26.33
C SER A 1011 96.86 100.90 27.60
N ARG A 1012 96.26 100.52 28.76
CA ARG A 1012 96.59 101.12 30.06
C ARG A 1012 98.01 100.79 30.49
N GLU A 1013 98.46 99.57 30.23
CA GLU A 1013 99.82 99.13 30.49
C GLU A 1013 100.81 99.90 29.62
N LYS A 1014 100.63 99.94 28.29
CA LYS A 1014 101.45 100.75 27.37
C LYS A 1014 101.45 102.24 27.75
N ALA A 1015 100.33 102.79 28.21
CA ALA A 1015 100.28 104.17 28.73
C ALA A 1015 101.07 104.35 30.04
N LEU A 1016 101.07 103.35 30.93
CA LEU A 1016 101.91 103.33 32.14
C LEU A 1016 103.39 103.14 31.80
N THR A 1017 103.74 102.26 30.86
CA THR A 1017 105.13 102.11 30.38
C THR A 1017 105.63 103.40 29.74
N ALA A 1018 104.79 104.07 28.95
CA ALA A 1018 105.09 105.37 28.36
C ALA A 1018 105.33 106.44 29.45
N GLN A 1019 104.47 106.54 30.47
CA GLN A 1019 104.71 107.46 31.61
C GLN A 1019 106.00 107.13 32.38
N VAL A 1020 106.37 105.85 32.49
CA VAL A 1020 107.62 105.42 33.14
C VAL A 1020 108.86 105.72 32.27
N GLN A 1021 108.74 105.65 30.95
CA GLN A 1021 109.82 106.01 30.01
C GLN A 1021 109.96 107.53 29.81
N GLU A 1022 108.86 108.29 29.87
CA GLU A 1022 108.86 109.76 29.79
C GLU A 1022 109.46 110.41 31.06
N LEU A 1023 109.44 109.71 32.20
CA LEU A 1023 110.21 110.03 33.41
C LEU A 1023 111.72 109.68 33.29
N GLY A 1024 112.30 110.05 32.14
CA GLY A 1024 113.64 109.66 31.72
C GLY A 1024 114.78 110.21 32.59
N SER A 1025 115.52 109.30 33.22
CA SER A 1025 116.91 109.48 33.68
C SER A 1025 117.27 110.78 34.44
N GLY A 1026 116.89 110.86 35.72
CA GLY A 1026 117.61 111.69 36.69
C GLY A 1026 116.74 112.54 37.62
N HIS A 1027 116.99 112.41 38.92
CA HIS A 1027 116.43 113.22 40.02
C HIS A 1027 114.90 113.14 40.26
N GLU A 1028 114.06 113.21 39.23
CA GLU A 1028 112.60 113.33 39.40
C GLU A 1028 111.93 112.01 39.86
N MET A 1029 112.42 110.86 39.39
CA MET A 1029 111.91 109.55 39.80
C MET A 1029 112.11 109.28 41.32
N ASP A 1030 113.19 109.81 41.91
CA ASP A 1030 113.44 109.72 43.36
C ASP A 1030 112.45 110.56 44.19
N ILE A 1031 112.00 111.70 43.63
CA ILE A 1031 110.94 112.53 44.22
C ILE A 1031 109.57 111.81 44.11
N ALA A 1032 109.30 111.14 43.00
CA ALA A 1032 108.10 110.32 42.82
C ALA A 1032 108.06 109.14 43.81
N GLN A 1033 109.15 108.39 43.94
CA GLN A 1033 109.25 107.24 44.85
C GLN A 1033 109.09 107.65 46.32
N LYS A 1034 109.69 108.79 46.72
CA LYS A 1034 109.46 109.40 48.05
C LYS A 1034 108.01 109.87 48.26
N ARG A 1035 107.32 110.37 47.22
CA ARG A 1035 105.89 110.72 47.28
C ARG A 1035 104.98 109.50 47.41
N VAL A 1036 105.29 108.37 46.78
CA VAL A 1036 104.53 107.11 46.93
C VAL A 1036 104.70 106.52 48.34
N LEU A 1037 105.94 106.40 48.83
CA LEU A 1037 106.23 105.88 50.17
C LEU A 1037 105.62 106.73 51.30
N SER A 1038 105.57 108.06 51.12
CA SER A 1038 104.91 108.98 52.08
C SER A 1038 103.38 108.96 52.02
N ARG A 1039 102.77 108.43 50.95
CA ARG A 1039 101.32 108.15 50.87
C ARG A 1039 100.96 106.79 51.49
N LEU A 1040 101.78 105.76 51.27
CA LEU A 1040 101.61 104.45 51.92
C LEU A 1040 101.69 104.55 53.45
N LYS A 1041 102.62 105.34 54.00
CA LYS A 1041 102.68 105.66 55.45
C LYS A 1041 101.52 106.50 56.01
N LYS A 1042 100.46 106.74 55.23
CA LYS A 1042 99.18 107.34 55.67
C LYS A 1042 97.95 106.45 55.40
N ARG A 1043 98.14 105.17 55.04
CA ARG A 1043 97.06 104.17 54.85
C ARG A 1043 97.42 102.78 55.39
N HIS A 1044 97.96 102.76 56.61
CA HIS A 1044 97.73 101.69 57.58
C HIS A 1044 97.06 102.35 58.80
#